data_AF-W9W579-F1
#
_entry.id   AF-W9W579-F1
#
_cell.length_a   1.000
_cell.length_b   1.000
_cell.length_c   1.000
_cell.angle_alpha   90.00
_cell.angle_beta   90.00
_cell.angle_gamma   90.00
#
_symmetry.space_group_name_H-M   'P 1'
#
loop_
_entity.id
_entity.type
_entity.pdbx_description
1 polymer ?
#
loop_
_entity_poly.entity_id
_entity_poly.type
_entity_poly.pdbx_seq_one_letter_code
_entity_poly.pdbx_strand_id
1 'polypeptide(L)'
;MPAATSQPPVKLSLPLQFQQEIYQLLRAEDVLVILARGLGLLRIVTNLLHTYDAAGNSLVIIVGAEDRENEWIGEALAEHYAISRTPLAKGLRVINTDKATVAAREKIYSEGGIVSVTSRILIVDLLSKLLDPETVTGLVVLHAERVVATSIEAFIVRSFRQHNKIGFLKGFSDSPEPLTSSYAPLASMMRNLFLRKPSLWPRFHVSIAQSLEGKKKAEVIELEIEMSASMKAIQQAVMECVETSISELKKANSGLEMDDWTLDSALHQNFDAIVRRQLDPVWHRISWRTKQIANDLTVLRTILHSLLSYDCVSLLKYLDTVLATHSPPPNSRQQDQSPWLYMDAAAVIFKSARGRVYSGKVEDGGALPTSKLPDSLTPVLEEQPKWAVLAELLQEIETDAYLTPTRSDSNETILVMCNDLRTCRQIREYLQTMHVKPIPQDTNDGRAPHEIEEQEAKGSAEFMLRRKLREYLVWRDTFTQVSTSLFEENQKSLNNIKGNNTASARLNSKAPANKRRRVRGGGASGLNPFRTASGAVAMVEDKAAHVASLLADLRPTGAEALQKEDVMVDDLIEAGEDFFELYTPEDQIVVHPYDGDQDDQLLEEIRPKYIIMFSPSADFIRRVEVYRSSHSDRSVRVYFLYYGNSVEEQRYLSSVRREKDAFTKLIKERGSMAVTLADANVDPEEAFLRTVNTRIAGGGRLAATAAPPRVVVDVREFRSSLPSLLHGRSMQIVPCQLTVADYVLSPDICVERKSIPDLIGSFNNGRLYNQAETMLQHYTYPFLLIEFDQNKSFTLDPFADLSGTLKAPDAETRSLQTKLVLLTIRFPRLKIIWASSPYQTAEIFEELKKQQEEPDPYKAVQIGLAAGEDPEERTFNTGPQELLRAIPGVSDKNASRLYLETRNVLEVANMSLEELDPLVGRESGRQIVRFFTRRVGDEDDQIM
;
A
#
# COMPACT_ATOMS: atom_id res chain seq x y z
N MET A 1 35.01 -19.46 -18.72
CA MET A 1 35.94 -19.08 -17.63
C MET A 1 37.31 -18.76 -18.22
N PRO A 2 37.64 -17.50 -18.53
CA PRO A 2 39.04 -17.07 -18.58
C PRO A 2 39.52 -16.69 -17.17
N ALA A 3 40.83 -16.83 -16.95
CA ALA A 3 41.50 -16.86 -15.66
C ALA A 3 41.34 -15.60 -14.80
N ALA A 4 41.29 -15.81 -13.48
CA ALA A 4 41.29 -14.79 -12.46
C ALA A 4 42.57 -13.93 -12.50
N THR A 5 42.48 -12.73 -13.04
CA THR A 5 43.44 -11.65 -12.76
C THR A 5 43.19 -11.11 -11.35
N SER A 6 44.24 -11.08 -10.54
CA SER A 6 44.28 -10.76 -9.11
C SER A 6 44.27 -9.25 -8.77
N GLN A 7 43.85 -8.40 -9.70
CA GLN A 7 43.53 -6.99 -9.43
C GLN A 7 42.05 -6.75 -9.74
N PRO A 8 41.29 -6.06 -8.87
CA PRO A 8 39.93 -5.69 -9.22
C PRO A 8 40.01 -4.77 -10.44
N PRO A 9 39.34 -5.10 -11.57
CA PRO A 9 39.39 -4.28 -12.79
C PRO A 9 38.72 -2.90 -12.61
N VAL A 10 38.18 -2.61 -11.43
CA VAL A 10 37.29 -1.50 -11.11
C VAL A 10 37.60 -0.98 -9.70
N LYS A 11 37.60 0.35 -9.52
CA LYS A 11 37.68 0.97 -8.19
C LYS A 11 36.38 0.69 -7.43
N LEU A 12 36.46 -0.04 -6.33
CA LEU A 12 35.30 -0.30 -5.46
C LEU A 12 34.95 0.96 -4.68
N SER A 13 33.68 1.37 -4.71
CA SER A 13 33.16 2.47 -3.91
C SER A 13 32.58 1.95 -2.57
N LEU A 14 33.18 0.91 -2.00
CA LEU A 14 32.74 0.27 -0.76
C LEU A 14 33.74 0.60 0.36
N PRO A 15 33.48 1.63 1.17
CA PRO A 15 34.43 2.11 2.18
C PRO A 15 34.52 1.19 3.41
N LEU A 16 33.47 0.40 3.69
CA LEU A 16 33.38 -0.41 4.90
C LEU A 16 33.86 -1.85 4.66
N GLN A 17 34.58 -2.41 5.62
CA GLN A 17 35.18 -3.74 5.50
C GLN A 17 34.14 -4.84 5.29
N PHE A 18 33.04 -4.84 6.04
CA PHE A 18 31.99 -5.85 5.88
C PHE A 18 31.38 -5.84 4.47
N GLN A 19 31.24 -4.67 3.84
CA GLN A 19 30.73 -4.55 2.47
C GLN A 19 31.71 -5.16 1.47
N GLN A 20 33.02 -4.96 1.68
CA GLN A 20 34.07 -5.58 0.87
C GLN A 20 34.09 -7.11 1.03
N GLU A 21 33.90 -7.62 2.25
CA GLU A 21 33.79 -9.06 2.52
C GLU A 21 32.59 -9.69 1.79
N ILE A 22 31.41 -9.03 1.85
CA ILE A 22 30.22 -9.45 1.11
C ILE A 22 30.49 -9.44 -0.40
N TYR A 23 31.09 -8.37 -0.93
CA TYR A 23 31.42 -8.25 -2.34
C TYR A 23 32.37 -9.37 -2.81
N GLN A 24 33.42 -9.69 -2.04
CA GLN A 24 34.36 -10.77 -2.37
C GLN A 24 33.67 -12.13 -2.39
N LEU A 25 32.78 -12.39 -1.42
CA LEU A 25 31.97 -13.60 -1.35
C LEU A 25 31.06 -13.72 -2.59
N LEU A 26 30.38 -12.63 -2.98
CA LEU A 26 29.50 -12.59 -4.14
C LEU A 26 30.25 -12.81 -5.46
N ARG A 27 31.50 -12.37 -5.57
CA ARG A 27 32.32 -12.60 -6.77
C ARG A 27 32.79 -14.05 -6.87
N ALA A 28 33.04 -14.71 -5.74
CA ALA A 28 33.56 -16.08 -5.71
C ALA A 28 32.48 -17.15 -5.91
N GLU A 29 31.29 -16.95 -5.32
CA GLU A 29 30.26 -18.00 -5.23
C GLU A 29 28.85 -17.46 -5.55
N ASP A 30 27.95 -18.39 -5.89
CA ASP A 30 26.52 -18.15 -6.00
C ASP A 30 25.85 -18.31 -4.65
N VAL A 31 25.39 -17.19 -4.09
CA VAL A 31 24.96 -17.08 -2.69
C VAL A 31 23.65 -16.30 -2.60
N LEU A 32 22.82 -16.70 -1.64
CA LEU A 32 21.71 -15.89 -1.15
C LEU A 32 22.19 -14.99 -0.01
N VAL A 33 22.23 -13.68 -0.22
CA VAL A 33 22.60 -12.71 0.82
C VAL A 33 21.35 -12.13 1.46
N ILE A 34 21.23 -12.29 2.78
CA ILE A 34 20.18 -11.66 3.59
C ILE A 34 20.87 -10.65 4.51
N LEU A 35 20.69 -9.37 4.21
CA LEU A 35 21.28 -8.25 4.94
C LEU A 35 20.22 -7.59 5.83
N ALA A 36 20.61 -7.06 6.99
CA ALA A 36 19.69 -6.24 7.78
C ALA A 36 19.39 -4.92 7.03
N ARG A 37 18.12 -4.50 7.01
CA ARG A 37 17.70 -3.25 6.38
C ARG A 37 18.49 -2.04 6.92
N GLY A 38 18.85 -1.11 6.03
CA GLY A 38 19.62 0.10 6.35
C GLY A 38 21.15 -0.07 6.33
N LEU A 39 21.68 -1.23 5.93
CA LEU A 39 23.13 -1.47 5.80
C LEU A 39 23.71 -1.25 4.38
N GLY A 40 22.88 -0.74 3.46
CA GLY A 40 23.30 -0.40 2.09
C GLY A 40 23.36 -1.59 1.12
N LEU A 41 22.26 -2.34 0.98
CA LEU A 41 22.17 -3.49 0.06
C LEU A 41 22.42 -3.07 -1.40
N LEU A 42 21.75 -2.01 -1.86
CA LEU A 42 21.84 -1.55 -3.24
C LEU A 42 23.26 -1.07 -3.61
N ARG A 43 24.00 -0.48 -2.67
CA ARG A 43 25.42 -0.11 -2.85
C ARG A 43 26.30 -1.33 -3.16
N ILE A 44 26.06 -2.46 -2.49
CA ILE A 44 26.76 -3.72 -2.74
C ILE A 44 26.37 -4.31 -4.09
N VAL A 45 25.07 -4.36 -4.39
CA VAL A 45 24.55 -4.89 -5.67
C VAL A 45 25.09 -4.08 -6.85
N THR A 46 25.12 -2.75 -6.74
CA THR A 46 25.56 -1.88 -7.84
C THR A 46 27.07 -1.96 -8.08
N ASN A 47 27.88 -2.07 -7.03
CA ASN A 47 29.32 -2.36 -7.20
C ASN A 47 29.55 -3.71 -7.88
N LEU A 48 28.75 -4.74 -7.55
CA LEU A 48 28.81 -6.03 -8.20
C LEU A 48 28.44 -5.93 -9.69
N LEU A 49 27.31 -5.28 -10.00
CA LEU A 49 26.84 -5.07 -11.37
C LEU A 49 27.86 -4.30 -12.20
N HIS A 50 28.42 -3.22 -11.66
CA HIS A 50 29.45 -2.42 -12.33
C HIS A 50 30.67 -3.27 -12.72
N THR A 51 31.05 -4.24 -11.90
CA THR A 51 32.19 -5.12 -12.24
C THR A 51 31.91 -6.07 -13.40
N TYR A 52 30.66 -6.48 -13.60
CA TYR A 52 30.26 -7.23 -14.79
C TYR A 52 30.14 -6.32 -16.01
N ASP A 53 29.53 -5.14 -15.87
CA ASP A 53 29.38 -4.18 -16.98
C ASP A 53 30.73 -3.66 -17.49
N ALA A 54 31.68 -3.39 -16.60
CA ALA A 54 33.03 -3.00 -16.96
C ALA A 54 33.77 -4.05 -17.79
N ALA A 55 33.37 -5.33 -17.72
CA ALA A 55 33.93 -6.39 -18.56
C ALA A 55 33.41 -6.34 -20.01
N GLY A 56 32.31 -5.62 -20.29
CA GLY A 56 31.79 -5.30 -21.63
C GLY A 56 31.12 -6.43 -22.40
N ASN A 57 31.42 -7.69 -22.07
CA ASN A 57 30.96 -8.90 -22.77
C ASN A 57 29.97 -9.73 -21.94
N SER A 58 29.23 -9.10 -21.02
CA SER A 58 28.25 -9.80 -20.18
C SER A 58 26.83 -9.30 -20.44
N LEU A 59 25.88 -10.23 -20.45
CA LEU A 59 24.46 -9.94 -20.33
C LEU A 59 24.00 -10.36 -18.94
N VAL A 60 23.77 -9.39 -18.05
CA VAL A 60 23.30 -9.63 -16.68
C VAL A 60 21.88 -9.11 -16.57
N ILE A 61 20.97 -9.97 -16.09
CA ILE A 61 19.56 -9.63 -15.97
C ILE A 61 19.22 -9.43 -14.50
N ILE A 62 18.59 -8.29 -14.20
CA ILE A 62 18.05 -7.98 -12.87
C ILE A 62 16.57 -8.33 -12.87
N VAL A 63 16.15 -9.12 -11.88
CA VAL A 63 14.77 -9.56 -11.68
C VAL A 63 14.27 -9.09 -10.33
N GLY A 64 13.03 -8.57 -10.32
CA GLY A 64 12.35 -8.15 -9.10
C GLY A 64 12.71 -6.74 -8.62
N ALA A 65 13.45 -5.96 -9.40
CA ALA A 65 13.73 -4.55 -9.08
C ALA A 65 12.47 -3.69 -9.25
N GLU A 66 12.17 -2.88 -8.23
CA GLU A 66 11.10 -1.88 -8.27
C GLU A 66 11.53 -0.66 -9.10
N ASP A 67 10.58 0.14 -9.60
CA ASP A 67 10.89 1.28 -10.49
C ASP A 67 11.87 2.28 -9.85
N ARG A 68 11.68 2.57 -8.55
CA ARG A 68 12.58 3.43 -7.76
C ARG A 68 13.98 2.85 -7.61
N GLU A 69 14.10 1.53 -7.45
CA GLU A 69 15.40 0.86 -7.35
C GLU A 69 16.11 0.86 -8.71
N ASN A 70 15.37 0.76 -9.81
CA ASN A 70 15.93 0.88 -11.16
C ASN A 70 16.53 2.28 -11.39
N GLU A 71 15.85 3.33 -10.94
CA GLU A 71 16.38 4.70 -10.99
C GLU A 71 17.68 4.82 -10.17
N TRP A 72 17.65 4.37 -8.92
CA TRP A 72 18.83 4.38 -8.04
C TRP A 72 20.03 3.61 -8.61
N ILE A 73 19.80 2.38 -9.10
CA ILE A 73 20.86 1.54 -9.69
C ILE A 73 21.38 2.20 -10.97
N GLY A 74 20.51 2.82 -11.77
CA GLY A 74 20.88 3.53 -12.98
C GLY A 74 21.82 4.69 -12.70
N GLU A 75 21.48 5.54 -11.73
CA GLU A 75 22.30 6.68 -11.31
C GLU A 75 23.62 6.24 -10.70
N ALA A 76 23.59 5.29 -9.75
CA ALA A 76 24.79 4.79 -9.10
C ALA A 76 25.76 4.10 -10.09
N LEU A 77 25.26 3.41 -11.12
CA LEU A 77 26.09 2.88 -12.20
C LEU A 77 26.71 3.99 -13.06
N ALA A 78 25.96 5.07 -13.33
CA ALA A 78 26.48 6.23 -14.06
C ALA A 78 27.58 6.96 -13.27
N GLU A 79 27.43 7.10 -11.96
CA GLU A 79 28.47 7.63 -11.08
C GLU A 79 29.72 6.76 -11.10
N HIS A 80 29.56 5.44 -10.95
CA HIS A 80 30.67 4.50 -10.99
C HIS A 80 31.38 4.51 -12.35
N TYR A 81 30.64 4.64 -13.45
CA TYR A 81 31.20 4.85 -14.77
C TYR A 81 32.04 6.13 -14.84
N ALA A 82 31.54 7.25 -14.33
CA ALA A 82 32.26 8.52 -14.32
C ALA A 82 33.57 8.45 -13.51
N ILE A 83 33.55 7.74 -12.38
CA ILE A 83 34.72 7.56 -11.49
C ILE A 83 35.75 6.59 -12.10
N SER A 84 35.30 5.47 -12.64
CA SER A 84 36.16 4.40 -13.15
C SER A 84 36.64 4.63 -14.58
N ARG A 85 35.93 5.47 -15.36
CA ARG A 85 36.16 5.77 -16.78
C ARG A 85 36.28 4.50 -17.64
N THR A 86 35.40 3.53 -17.41
CA THR A 86 35.41 2.23 -18.11
C THR A 86 34.77 2.34 -19.49
N PRO A 87 35.52 2.29 -20.61
CA PRO A 87 34.99 2.62 -21.95
C PRO A 87 33.97 1.62 -22.50
N LEU A 88 33.87 0.43 -21.91
CA LEU A 88 33.01 -0.67 -22.36
C LEU A 88 31.69 -0.79 -21.60
N ALA A 89 31.54 -0.06 -20.50
CA ALA A 89 30.35 -0.10 -19.67
C ALA A 89 29.19 0.63 -20.37
N LYS A 90 28.02 0.01 -20.36
CA LYS A 90 26.82 0.48 -21.10
C LYS A 90 25.77 1.06 -20.17
N GLY A 91 25.94 0.93 -18.85
CA GLY A 91 24.97 1.37 -17.85
C GLY A 91 23.74 0.46 -17.78
N LEU A 92 22.75 0.88 -17.00
CA LEU A 92 21.49 0.14 -16.84
C LEU A 92 20.53 0.44 -18.00
N ARG A 93 19.91 -0.62 -18.51
CA ARG A 93 18.80 -0.51 -19.47
C ARG A 93 17.53 -1.10 -18.85
N VAL A 94 16.46 -0.32 -18.79
CA VAL A 94 15.20 -0.73 -18.17
C VAL A 94 14.17 -1.05 -19.26
N ILE A 95 13.58 -2.24 -19.20
CA ILE A 95 12.53 -2.71 -20.11
C ILE A 95 11.20 -2.78 -19.36
N ASN A 96 10.33 -1.79 -19.64
CA ASN A 96 8.96 -1.71 -19.12
C ASN A 96 7.93 -1.92 -20.24
N THR A 97 6.69 -2.25 -19.87
CA THR A 97 5.59 -2.54 -20.81
C THR A 97 5.31 -1.38 -21.75
N ASP A 98 5.54 -0.15 -21.30
CA ASP A 98 5.11 1.06 -21.99
C ASP A 98 6.21 1.63 -22.92
N LYS A 99 7.46 1.17 -22.77
CA LYS A 99 8.64 1.79 -23.41
C LYS A 99 9.30 0.94 -24.50
N ALA A 100 9.03 -0.37 -24.59
CA ALA A 100 9.84 -1.26 -25.45
C ALA A 100 9.00 -2.20 -26.34
N THR A 101 9.00 -1.92 -27.65
CA THR A 101 8.51 -2.85 -28.69
C THR A 101 9.35 -4.13 -28.73
N VAL A 102 8.82 -5.21 -29.31
CA VAL A 102 9.53 -6.50 -29.39
C VAL A 102 10.89 -6.36 -30.07
N ALA A 103 10.95 -5.63 -31.19
CA ALA A 103 12.19 -5.37 -31.92
C ALA A 103 13.21 -4.54 -31.11
N ALA A 104 12.73 -3.58 -30.31
CA ALA A 104 13.62 -2.81 -29.43
C ALA A 104 14.21 -3.69 -28.32
N ARG A 105 13.43 -4.62 -27.75
CA ARG A 105 13.92 -5.57 -26.73
C ARG A 105 14.99 -6.52 -27.29
N GLU A 106 14.75 -7.08 -28.47
CA GLU A 106 15.73 -7.95 -29.16
C GLU A 106 17.07 -7.22 -29.39
N LYS A 107 17.00 -5.96 -29.81
CA LYS A 107 18.17 -5.10 -29.95
C LYS A 107 18.89 -4.86 -28.61
N ILE A 108 18.14 -4.60 -27.53
CA ILE A 108 18.73 -4.40 -26.20
C ILE A 108 19.45 -5.66 -25.71
N TYR A 109 18.84 -6.85 -25.89
CA TYR A 109 19.45 -8.13 -25.48
C TYR A 109 20.70 -8.46 -26.31
N SER A 110 20.66 -8.26 -27.62
CA SER A 110 21.81 -8.51 -28.51
C SER A 110 22.99 -7.58 -28.25
N GLU A 111 22.72 -6.33 -27.86
CA GLU A 111 23.76 -5.39 -27.46
C GLU A 111 24.43 -5.78 -26.13
N GLY A 112 23.77 -6.55 -25.26
CA GLY A 112 24.30 -6.95 -23.95
C GLY A 112 24.43 -5.80 -22.94
N GLY A 113 25.02 -6.08 -21.77
CA GLY A 113 25.12 -5.15 -20.65
C GLY A 113 24.23 -5.56 -19.47
N ILE A 114 23.91 -4.60 -18.60
CA ILE A 114 22.99 -4.80 -17.49
C ILE A 114 21.58 -4.41 -17.94
N VAL A 115 20.65 -5.36 -17.86
CA VAL A 115 19.26 -5.14 -18.25
C VAL A 115 18.34 -5.45 -17.08
N SER A 116 17.53 -4.48 -16.67
CA SER A 116 16.43 -4.68 -15.73
C SER A 116 15.14 -4.91 -16.52
N VAL A 117 14.46 -6.03 -16.24
CA VAL A 117 13.25 -6.45 -16.95
C VAL A 117 12.22 -6.89 -15.94
N THR A 118 10.97 -6.45 -16.13
CA THR A 118 9.85 -6.96 -15.31
C THR A 118 9.71 -8.48 -15.46
N SER A 119 9.39 -9.18 -14.36
CA SER A 119 9.30 -10.65 -14.35
C SER A 119 8.37 -11.20 -15.45
N ARG A 120 7.27 -10.49 -15.74
CA ARG A 120 6.30 -10.90 -16.77
C ARG A 120 6.85 -10.80 -18.19
N ILE A 121 7.58 -9.74 -18.53
CA ILE A 121 8.17 -9.59 -19.87
C ILE A 121 9.29 -10.62 -20.04
N LEU A 122 10.13 -10.78 -19.02
CA LEU A 122 11.27 -11.68 -19.07
C LEU A 122 10.86 -13.14 -19.30
N ILE A 123 9.84 -13.65 -18.58
CA ILE A 123 9.40 -15.03 -18.78
C ILE A 123 8.82 -15.25 -20.19
N VAL A 124 8.11 -14.26 -20.73
CA VAL A 124 7.56 -14.31 -22.10
C VAL A 124 8.69 -14.31 -23.13
N ASP A 125 9.69 -13.45 -22.97
CA ASP A 125 10.83 -13.34 -23.88
C ASP A 125 11.70 -14.63 -23.82
N LEU A 126 11.87 -15.26 -22.64
CA LEU A 126 12.56 -16.55 -22.49
C LEU A 126 11.79 -17.71 -23.13
N LEU A 127 10.46 -17.76 -22.97
CA LEU A 127 9.62 -18.84 -23.52
C LEU A 127 9.44 -18.72 -25.04
N SER A 128 9.36 -17.49 -25.56
CA SER A 128 9.25 -17.21 -27.01
C SER A 128 10.59 -17.29 -27.74
N LYS A 129 11.71 -17.51 -27.02
CA LYS A 129 13.08 -17.52 -27.55
C LYS A 129 13.50 -16.18 -28.18
N LEU A 130 12.88 -15.08 -27.75
CA LEU A 130 13.40 -13.73 -28.04
C LEU A 130 14.73 -13.50 -27.31
N LEU A 131 14.84 -14.04 -26.10
CA LEU A 131 16.06 -14.09 -25.31
C LEU A 131 16.48 -15.54 -25.13
N ASP A 132 17.63 -15.90 -25.68
CA ASP A 132 18.20 -17.23 -25.49
C ASP A 132 18.86 -17.33 -24.09
N PRO A 133 18.41 -18.25 -23.22
CA PRO A 133 18.93 -18.35 -21.86
C PRO A 133 20.44 -18.64 -21.80
N GLU A 134 21.01 -19.29 -22.82
CA GLU A 134 22.44 -19.63 -22.92
C GLU A 134 23.33 -18.39 -23.08
N THR A 135 22.81 -17.32 -23.68
CA THR A 135 23.55 -16.06 -23.89
C THR A 135 23.67 -15.23 -22.60
N VAL A 136 22.78 -15.48 -21.64
CA VAL A 136 22.73 -14.75 -20.36
C VAL A 136 23.92 -15.16 -19.49
N THR A 137 24.73 -14.19 -19.10
CA THR A 137 25.92 -14.40 -18.26
C THR A 137 25.54 -14.68 -16.81
N GLY A 138 24.49 -14.05 -16.32
CA GLY A 138 23.97 -14.33 -14.98
C GLY A 138 22.69 -13.59 -14.64
N LEU A 139 22.07 -14.02 -13.55
CA LEU A 139 20.80 -13.50 -13.06
C LEU A 139 20.98 -12.97 -11.62
N VAL A 140 20.50 -11.76 -11.39
CA VAL A 140 20.45 -11.12 -10.07
C VAL A 140 18.99 -10.98 -9.66
N VAL A 141 18.61 -11.64 -8.57
CA VAL A 141 17.24 -11.62 -8.03
C VAL A 141 17.21 -10.73 -6.79
N LEU A 142 16.47 -9.62 -6.85
CA LEU A 142 16.16 -8.76 -5.70
C LEU A 142 14.88 -9.24 -5.00
N HIS A 143 14.64 -8.78 -3.77
CA HIS A 143 13.46 -9.14 -2.96
C HIS A 143 13.22 -10.66 -2.88
N ALA A 144 14.29 -11.42 -2.64
CA ALA A 144 14.27 -12.88 -2.64
C ALA A 144 13.26 -13.49 -1.66
N GLU A 145 12.87 -12.77 -0.61
CA GLU A 145 11.85 -13.18 0.37
C GLU A 145 10.44 -13.32 -0.22
N ARG A 146 10.18 -12.71 -1.38
CA ARG A 146 8.90 -12.84 -2.11
C ARG A 146 8.83 -14.10 -2.98
N VAL A 147 9.95 -14.80 -3.17
CA VAL A 147 10.06 -15.93 -4.11
C VAL A 147 9.49 -17.22 -3.51
N VAL A 148 8.35 -17.64 -4.04
CA VAL A 148 7.67 -18.90 -3.72
C VAL A 148 7.75 -19.83 -4.93
N ALA A 149 7.62 -21.16 -4.75
CA ALA A 149 7.70 -22.15 -5.82
C ALA A 149 6.78 -21.87 -7.03
N THR A 150 5.64 -21.21 -6.78
CA THR A 150 4.64 -20.84 -7.79
C THR A 150 4.79 -19.42 -8.33
N SER A 151 5.77 -18.63 -7.85
CA SER A 151 5.99 -17.26 -8.32
C SER A 151 6.62 -17.24 -9.72
N ILE A 152 6.52 -16.08 -10.39
CA ILE A 152 7.06 -15.88 -11.74
C ILE A 152 8.59 -15.88 -11.69
N GLU A 153 9.18 -15.32 -10.64
CA GLU A 153 10.62 -15.28 -10.39
C GLU A 153 11.19 -16.68 -10.26
N ALA A 154 10.53 -17.56 -9.49
CA ALA A 154 10.90 -18.97 -9.42
C ALA A 154 10.77 -19.68 -10.77
N PHE A 155 9.80 -19.28 -11.60
CA PHE A 155 9.65 -19.82 -12.96
C PHE A 155 10.78 -19.34 -13.89
N ILE A 156 11.17 -18.07 -13.82
CA ILE A 156 12.31 -17.51 -14.57
C ILE A 156 13.60 -18.24 -14.20
N VAL A 157 13.90 -18.34 -12.90
CA VAL A 157 15.12 -19.01 -12.41
C VAL A 157 15.17 -20.45 -12.89
N ARG A 158 14.03 -21.16 -12.87
CA ARG A 158 13.92 -22.53 -13.37
C ARG A 158 14.17 -22.62 -14.88
N SER A 159 13.51 -21.76 -15.67
CA SER A 159 13.68 -21.71 -17.14
C SER A 159 15.12 -21.40 -17.53
N PHE A 160 15.76 -20.46 -16.81
CA PHE A 160 17.17 -20.14 -16.95
C PHE A 160 18.07 -21.34 -16.63
N ARG A 161 17.89 -21.99 -15.47
CA ARG A 161 18.73 -23.12 -15.04
C ARG A 161 18.58 -24.38 -15.91
N GLN A 162 17.41 -24.61 -16.51
CA GLN A 162 17.19 -25.72 -17.44
C GLN A 162 18.08 -25.63 -18.67
N HIS A 163 18.26 -24.41 -19.21
CA HIS A 163 19.00 -24.19 -20.46
C HIS A 163 20.43 -23.67 -20.21
N ASN A 164 20.70 -23.04 -19.06
CA ASN A 164 21.98 -22.44 -18.73
C ASN A 164 22.52 -22.92 -17.37
N LYS A 165 23.56 -23.78 -17.43
CA LYS A 165 24.28 -24.32 -16.27
C LYS A 165 25.55 -23.54 -15.93
N ILE A 166 25.99 -22.63 -16.80
CA ILE A 166 27.28 -21.91 -16.68
C ILE A 166 27.10 -20.55 -16.01
N GLY A 167 26.00 -19.86 -16.31
CA GLY A 167 25.74 -18.51 -15.82
C GLY A 167 25.57 -18.46 -14.30
N PHE A 168 25.95 -17.36 -13.68
CA PHE A 168 25.86 -17.19 -12.23
C PHE A 168 24.44 -16.83 -11.79
N LEU A 169 24.10 -17.12 -10.54
CA LEU A 169 22.82 -16.74 -9.92
C LEU A 169 23.06 -16.20 -8.52
N LYS A 170 22.52 -15.02 -8.23
CA LYS A 170 22.69 -14.36 -6.93
C LYS A 170 21.36 -13.81 -6.46
N GLY A 171 21.02 -14.10 -5.21
CA GLY A 171 19.77 -13.66 -4.59
C GLY A 171 20.06 -12.68 -3.45
N PHE A 172 19.25 -11.63 -3.35
CA PHE A 172 19.38 -10.58 -2.35
C PHE A 172 18.06 -10.34 -1.64
N SER A 173 18.12 -10.11 -0.33
CA SER A 173 17.00 -9.70 0.50
C SER A 173 17.49 -8.83 1.64
N ASP A 174 16.75 -7.78 1.96
CA ASP A 174 16.97 -6.90 3.12
C ASP A 174 15.93 -7.13 4.24
N SER A 175 14.97 -8.03 4.00
CA SER A 175 13.72 -8.17 4.77
C SER A 175 13.58 -9.60 5.30
N PRO A 176 14.10 -9.89 6.52
CA PRO A 176 14.10 -11.24 7.08
C PRO A 176 12.75 -11.67 7.69
N GLU A 177 11.83 -10.74 7.96
CA GLU A 177 10.60 -11.00 8.72
C GLU A 177 9.64 -11.99 8.03
N PRO A 178 9.40 -11.93 6.71
CA PRO A 178 8.56 -12.89 6.00
C PRO A 178 9.09 -14.32 6.09
N LEU A 179 10.41 -14.49 6.26
CA LEU A 179 11.10 -15.76 6.34
C LEU A 179 10.99 -16.41 7.74
N THR A 180 9.97 -16.06 8.51
CA THR A 180 9.73 -16.65 9.85
C THR A 180 8.37 -17.33 9.98
N SER A 181 7.44 -17.10 9.04
CA SER A 181 6.07 -17.59 9.15
C SER A 181 5.84 -19.01 8.66
N SER A 182 6.79 -19.59 7.91
CA SER A 182 6.65 -20.92 7.31
C SER A 182 7.60 -21.91 7.97
N TYR A 183 7.33 -23.20 7.80
CA TYR A 183 8.25 -24.26 8.23
C TYR A 183 9.45 -24.35 7.26
N ALA A 184 10.67 -24.31 7.79
CA ALA A 184 11.94 -24.32 7.03
C ALA A 184 11.99 -23.38 5.81
N PRO A 185 11.76 -22.06 6.01
CA PRO A 185 11.64 -21.09 4.94
C PRO A 185 12.96 -20.86 4.19
N LEU A 186 14.11 -20.87 4.87
CA LEU A 186 15.41 -20.67 4.23
C LEU A 186 15.72 -21.83 3.28
N ALA A 187 15.47 -23.07 3.69
CA ALA A 187 15.67 -24.25 2.86
C ALA A 187 14.74 -24.27 1.63
N SER A 188 13.48 -23.87 1.80
CA SER A 188 12.51 -23.76 0.71
C SER A 188 12.93 -22.70 -0.31
N MET A 189 13.31 -21.50 0.15
CA MET A 189 13.77 -20.40 -0.70
C MET A 189 15.05 -20.76 -1.46
N MET A 190 16.03 -21.38 -0.80
CA MET A 190 17.25 -21.84 -1.47
C MET A 190 16.96 -22.85 -2.58
N ARG A 191 15.99 -23.75 -2.38
CA ARG A 191 15.55 -24.70 -3.40
C ARG A 191 14.89 -23.98 -4.59
N ASN A 192 13.99 -23.03 -4.32
CA ASN A 192 13.29 -22.28 -5.36
C ASN A 192 14.26 -21.42 -6.19
N LEU A 193 15.30 -20.87 -5.55
CA LEU A 193 16.34 -20.08 -6.18
C LEU A 193 17.50 -20.92 -6.71
N PHE A 194 17.52 -22.25 -6.56
CA PHE A 194 18.66 -23.08 -6.99
C PHE A 194 20.03 -22.63 -6.41
N LEU A 195 20.02 -22.06 -5.20
CA LEU A 195 21.22 -21.59 -4.49
C LEU A 195 21.65 -22.60 -3.43
N ARG A 196 22.97 -22.80 -3.27
CA ARG A 196 23.53 -23.81 -2.36
C ARG A 196 23.99 -23.24 -1.02
N LYS A 197 24.24 -21.94 -0.94
CA LYS A 197 24.79 -21.31 0.25
C LYS A 197 23.98 -20.06 0.61
N PRO A 198 23.46 -19.96 1.85
CA PRO A 198 22.92 -18.72 2.39
C PRO A 198 23.99 -17.98 3.20
N SER A 199 24.02 -16.65 3.08
CA SER A 199 24.87 -15.76 3.87
C SER A 199 24.01 -14.74 4.59
N LEU A 200 24.01 -14.81 5.92
CA LEU A 200 23.18 -13.99 6.79
C LEU A 200 24.05 -12.90 7.43
N TRP A 201 23.65 -11.64 7.30
CA TRP A 201 24.37 -10.46 7.76
C TRP A 201 23.48 -9.57 8.64
N PRO A 202 23.15 -10.00 9.88
CA PRO A 202 22.43 -9.17 10.84
C PRO A 202 23.28 -7.99 11.34
N ARG A 203 22.64 -6.94 11.87
CA ARG A 203 23.35 -5.78 12.49
C ARG A 203 24.30 -6.17 13.63
N PHE A 204 24.01 -7.26 14.35
CA PHE A 204 24.85 -7.80 15.42
C PHE A 204 25.96 -8.76 14.94
N HIS A 205 26.17 -8.88 13.61
CA HIS A 205 27.29 -9.65 13.05
C HIS A 205 28.62 -9.00 13.42
N VAL A 206 29.63 -9.80 13.77
CA VAL A 206 30.92 -9.34 14.30
C VAL A 206 31.61 -8.33 13.37
N SER A 207 31.69 -8.63 12.08
CA SER A 207 32.33 -7.74 11.09
C SER A 207 31.57 -6.42 10.90
N ILE A 208 30.23 -6.44 10.99
CA ILE A 208 29.39 -5.23 10.91
C ILE A 208 29.59 -4.38 12.15
N ALA A 209 29.49 -4.98 13.34
CA ALA A 209 29.71 -4.30 14.61
C ALA A 209 31.11 -3.65 14.68
N GLN A 210 32.16 -4.39 14.29
CA GLN A 210 33.52 -3.83 14.24
C GLN A 210 33.65 -2.67 13.26
N SER A 211 33.03 -2.74 12.08
CA SER A 211 33.08 -1.69 11.07
C SER A 211 32.36 -0.41 11.49
N LEU A 212 31.24 -0.53 12.21
CA LEU A 212 30.40 0.60 12.63
C LEU A 212 30.79 1.16 14.00
N GLU A 213 31.26 0.33 14.93
CA GLU A 213 31.59 0.73 16.31
C GLU A 213 33.09 1.04 16.48
N GLY A 214 33.96 0.52 15.61
CA GLY A 214 35.41 0.52 15.80
C GLY A 214 36.15 1.84 15.59
N LYS A 215 35.54 2.84 14.92
CA LYS A 215 36.21 4.13 14.62
C LYS A 215 35.74 5.28 15.54
N LYS A 216 34.43 5.55 15.60
CA LYS A 216 33.80 6.52 16.52
C LYS A 216 32.32 6.17 16.68
N LYS A 217 31.86 5.76 17.88
CA LYS A 217 30.44 5.47 18.14
C LYS A 217 29.56 6.70 17.90
N ALA A 218 28.44 6.53 17.19
CA ALA A 218 27.44 7.58 17.01
C ALA A 218 27.01 8.15 18.37
N GLU A 219 27.17 9.47 18.56
CA GLU A 219 26.55 10.18 19.68
C GLU A 219 25.10 10.43 19.27
N VAL A 220 24.24 9.51 19.66
CA VAL A 220 22.79 9.62 19.51
C VAL A 220 22.27 10.20 20.82
N ILE A 221 21.64 11.36 20.75
CA ILE A 221 20.99 11.99 21.88
C ILE A 221 19.52 11.56 21.85
N GLU A 222 19.16 10.66 22.76
CA GLU A 222 17.78 10.16 22.90
C GLU A 222 16.98 11.14 23.77
N LEU A 223 15.86 11.62 23.23
CA LEU A 223 14.97 12.56 23.90
C LEU A 223 13.61 11.90 24.09
N GLU A 224 13.35 11.51 25.34
CA GLU A 224 12.07 10.96 25.77
C GLU A 224 11.07 12.11 26.00
N ILE A 225 9.95 12.06 25.29
CA ILE A 225 8.92 13.10 25.35
C ILE A 225 7.66 12.54 25.98
N GLU A 226 7.15 13.21 27.00
CA GLU A 226 5.90 12.80 27.63
C GLU A 226 4.67 13.22 26.80
N MET A 227 3.71 12.30 26.63
CA MET A 227 2.40 12.62 26.06
C MET A 227 1.55 13.44 27.05
N SER A 228 0.69 14.31 26.51
CA SER A 228 -0.31 15.04 27.29
C SER A 228 -1.32 14.08 27.96
N ALA A 229 -1.97 14.55 29.04
CA ALA A 229 -2.99 13.75 29.73
C ALA A 229 -4.16 13.35 28.79
N SER A 230 -4.58 14.25 27.90
CA SER A 230 -5.60 14.00 26.89
C SER A 230 -5.17 12.95 25.87
N MET A 231 -3.92 13.01 25.40
CA MET A 231 -3.36 12.00 24.49
C MET A 231 -3.28 10.62 25.16
N LYS A 232 -2.80 10.55 26.42
CA LYS A 232 -2.76 9.32 27.21
C LYS A 232 -4.16 8.70 27.35
N ALA A 233 -5.18 9.52 27.63
CA ALA A 233 -6.57 9.07 27.74
C ALA A 233 -7.12 8.51 26.42
N ILE A 234 -6.84 9.17 25.28
CA ILE A 234 -7.25 8.68 23.95
C ILE A 234 -6.53 7.37 23.62
N GLN A 235 -5.21 7.29 23.83
CA GLN A 235 -4.44 6.08 23.56
C GLN A 235 -4.99 4.89 24.36
N GLN A 236 -5.21 5.06 25.66
CA GLN A 236 -5.75 4.00 26.52
C GLN A 236 -7.15 3.54 26.07
N ALA A 237 -8.04 4.49 25.74
CA ALA A 237 -9.39 4.18 25.27
C ALA A 237 -9.38 3.43 23.92
N VAL A 238 -8.52 3.83 22.98
CA VAL A 238 -8.40 3.12 21.70
C VAL A 238 -7.84 1.71 21.90
N MET A 239 -6.85 1.55 22.79
CA MET A 239 -6.29 0.23 23.11
C MET A 239 -7.33 -0.72 23.71
N GLU A 240 -8.21 -0.23 24.58
CA GLU A 240 -9.34 -0.99 25.12
C GLU A 240 -10.33 -1.44 24.01
N CYS A 241 -10.61 -0.56 23.04
CA CYS A 241 -11.42 -0.88 21.86
C CYS A 241 -10.76 -1.96 20.99
N VAL A 242 -9.43 -1.88 20.77
CA VAL A 242 -8.68 -2.87 20.00
C VAL A 242 -8.68 -4.23 20.70
N GLU A 243 -8.41 -4.26 22.01
CA GLU A 243 -8.41 -5.50 22.80
C GLU A 243 -9.77 -6.19 22.78
N THR A 244 -10.85 -5.43 23.00
CA THR A 244 -12.22 -5.95 22.95
C THR A 244 -12.55 -6.49 21.56
N SER A 245 -12.19 -5.76 20.50
CA SER A 245 -12.40 -6.17 19.11
C SER A 245 -11.64 -7.45 18.75
N ILE A 246 -10.39 -7.60 19.19
CA ILE A 246 -9.61 -8.83 19.02
C ILE A 246 -10.25 -9.98 19.80
N SER A 247 -10.74 -9.74 21.01
CA SER A 247 -11.42 -10.77 21.81
C SER A 247 -12.70 -11.27 21.14
N GLU A 248 -13.48 -10.37 20.51
CA GLU A 248 -14.66 -10.74 19.71
C GLU A 248 -14.25 -11.51 18.45
N LEU A 249 -13.19 -11.08 17.78
CA LEU A 249 -12.67 -11.75 16.58
C LEU A 249 -12.19 -13.18 16.90
N LYS A 250 -11.51 -13.37 18.04
CA LYS A 250 -11.09 -14.69 18.53
C LYS A 250 -12.27 -15.59 18.86
N LYS A 251 -13.26 -15.08 19.57
CA LYS A 251 -14.48 -15.83 19.92
C LYS A 251 -15.27 -16.26 18.68
N ALA A 252 -15.32 -15.42 17.65
CA ALA A 252 -16.08 -15.69 16.44
C ALA A 252 -15.46 -16.76 15.52
N ASN A 253 -14.14 -17.01 15.62
CA ASN A 253 -13.40 -17.81 14.64
C ASN A 253 -12.56 -18.94 15.25
N SER A 254 -13.05 -19.67 16.27
CA SER A 254 -12.28 -20.64 17.08
C SER A 254 -11.51 -21.77 16.36
N GLY A 255 -11.63 -21.90 15.03
CA GLY A 255 -10.91 -22.86 14.20
C GLY A 255 -9.62 -22.36 13.55
N LEU A 256 -9.22 -21.08 13.74
CA LEU A 256 -7.97 -20.53 13.22
C LEU A 256 -6.86 -20.56 14.28
N GLU A 257 -5.61 -20.75 13.88
CA GLU A 257 -4.45 -20.55 14.75
C GLU A 257 -4.33 -19.06 15.09
N MET A 258 -4.63 -18.70 16.34
CA MET A 258 -4.76 -17.30 16.81
C MET A 258 -3.61 -16.83 17.71
N ASP A 259 -2.53 -17.60 17.79
CA ASP A 259 -1.42 -17.31 18.70
C ASP A 259 -0.76 -15.97 18.37
N ASP A 260 -0.82 -15.55 17.10
CA ASP A 260 -0.29 -14.28 16.62
C ASP A 260 -1.19 -13.07 16.92
N TRP A 261 -2.46 -13.26 17.34
CA TRP A 261 -3.39 -12.17 17.62
C TRP A 261 -3.22 -11.65 19.06
N THR A 262 -2.09 -11.03 19.35
CA THR A 262 -1.82 -10.37 20.63
C THR A 262 -2.02 -8.86 20.53
N LEU A 263 -2.10 -8.18 21.68
CA LEU A 263 -2.14 -6.72 21.74
C LEU A 263 -0.87 -6.11 21.11
N ASP A 264 0.29 -6.71 21.38
CA ASP A 264 1.57 -6.31 20.78
C ASP A 264 1.52 -6.43 19.25
N SER A 265 0.97 -7.54 18.75
CA SER A 265 0.80 -7.73 17.31
C SER A 265 -0.11 -6.69 16.67
N ALA A 266 -1.15 -6.25 17.39
CA ALA A 266 -2.14 -5.29 16.90
C ALA A 266 -1.57 -3.89 16.64
N LEU A 267 -0.48 -3.54 17.33
CA LEU A 267 0.19 -2.26 17.19
C LEU A 267 1.06 -2.16 15.93
N HIS A 268 1.32 -3.28 15.27
CA HIS A 268 2.07 -3.31 14.03
C HIS A 268 1.27 -2.73 12.85
N GLN A 269 1.98 -2.01 11.97
CA GLN A 269 1.41 -1.43 10.76
C GLN A 269 0.86 -2.46 9.78
N ASN A 270 1.30 -3.73 9.87
CA ASN A 270 0.86 -4.81 8.98
C ASN A 270 -0.15 -5.78 9.64
N PHE A 271 -0.65 -5.48 10.84
CA PHE A 271 -1.55 -6.39 11.55
C PHE A 271 -2.87 -6.66 10.80
N ASP A 272 -3.51 -5.61 10.27
CA ASP A 272 -4.69 -5.74 9.40
C ASP A 272 -4.42 -6.60 8.16
N ALA A 273 -3.26 -6.47 7.54
CA ALA A 273 -2.85 -7.31 6.42
C ALA A 273 -2.65 -8.77 6.86
N ILE A 274 -2.10 -9.01 8.06
CA ILE A 274 -1.97 -10.35 8.64
C ILE A 274 -3.36 -10.95 8.92
N VAL A 275 -4.24 -10.21 9.59
CA VAL A 275 -5.61 -10.62 9.92
C VAL A 275 -6.38 -10.89 8.64
N ARG A 276 -6.34 -9.99 7.65
CA ARG A 276 -6.96 -10.19 6.34
C ARG A 276 -6.38 -11.39 5.63
N ARG A 277 -5.06 -11.58 5.60
CA ARG A 277 -4.41 -12.74 4.97
C ARG A 277 -4.81 -14.07 5.63
N GLN A 278 -4.97 -14.09 6.95
CA GLN A 278 -5.41 -15.29 7.69
C GLN A 278 -6.91 -15.54 7.56
N LEU A 279 -7.72 -14.48 7.41
CA LEU A 279 -9.16 -14.58 7.20
C LEU A 279 -9.53 -14.77 5.72
N ASP A 280 -8.68 -14.39 4.77
CA ASP A 280 -8.91 -14.49 3.32
C ASP A 280 -9.34 -15.90 2.88
N PRO A 281 -8.74 -16.99 3.41
CA PRO A 281 -9.14 -18.34 3.05
C PRO A 281 -10.58 -18.70 3.45
N VAL A 282 -11.15 -17.98 4.41
CA VAL A 282 -12.46 -18.23 5.02
C VAL A 282 -13.37 -16.99 4.87
N TRP A 283 -12.96 -15.99 4.07
CA TRP A 283 -13.59 -14.67 4.02
C TRP A 283 -15.05 -14.73 3.55
N HIS A 284 -15.39 -15.70 2.72
CA HIS A 284 -16.77 -15.97 2.31
C HIS A 284 -17.64 -16.62 3.39
N ARG A 285 -17.04 -17.26 4.40
CA ARG A 285 -17.76 -17.95 5.50
C ARG A 285 -17.89 -17.11 6.77
N ILE A 286 -17.00 -16.14 6.96
CA ILE A 286 -17.07 -15.27 8.13
C ILE A 286 -18.31 -14.38 8.05
N SER A 287 -18.92 -14.14 9.21
CA SER A 287 -20.09 -13.28 9.31
C SER A 287 -19.77 -11.86 8.85
N TRP A 288 -20.78 -11.14 8.36
CA TRP A 288 -20.64 -9.72 8.02
C TRP A 288 -20.11 -8.90 9.22
N ARG A 289 -20.54 -9.23 10.45
CA ARG A 289 -20.02 -8.62 11.69
C ARG A 289 -18.52 -8.84 11.86
N THR A 290 -18.00 -10.03 11.57
CA THR A 290 -16.57 -10.34 11.63
C THR A 290 -15.77 -9.52 10.61
N LYS A 291 -16.31 -9.35 9.39
CA LYS A 291 -15.72 -8.48 8.36
C LYS A 291 -15.68 -7.03 8.81
N GLN A 292 -16.76 -6.57 9.45
CA GLN A 292 -16.83 -5.21 10.00
C GLN A 292 -15.79 -5.01 11.11
N ILE A 293 -15.67 -5.94 12.07
CA ILE A 293 -14.64 -5.86 13.12
C ILE A 293 -13.22 -5.80 12.54
N ALA A 294 -12.93 -6.58 11.50
CA ALA A 294 -11.63 -6.52 10.82
C ALA A 294 -11.35 -5.14 10.17
N ASN A 295 -12.38 -4.51 9.60
CA ASN A 295 -12.28 -3.15 9.08
C ASN A 295 -12.16 -2.12 10.23
N ASP A 296 -12.91 -2.29 11.32
CA ASP A 296 -12.86 -1.43 12.50
C ASP A 296 -11.48 -1.45 13.16
N LEU A 297 -10.80 -2.60 13.21
CA LEU A 297 -9.40 -2.70 13.67
C LEU A 297 -8.45 -1.84 12.82
N THR A 298 -8.71 -1.74 11.51
CA THR A 298 -7.92 -0.89 10.60
C THR A 298 -8.12 0.59 10.96
N VAL A 299 -9.36 0.98 11.27
CA VAL A 299 -9.74 2.35 11.66
C VAL A 299 -9.15 2.70 13.03
N LEU A 300 -9.33 1.86 14.05
CA LEU A 300 -8.79 2.08 15.40
C LEU A 300 -7.27 2.24 15.40
N ARG A 301 -6.55 1.43 14.61
CA ARG A 301 -5.10 1.57 14.45
C ARG A 301 -4.71 2.86 13.72
N THR A 302 -5.50 3.26 12.73
CA THR A 302 -5.28 4.55 12.05
C THR A 302 -5.48 5.69 13.04
N ILE A 303 -6.47 5.64 13.94
CA ILE A 303 -6.64 6.63 15.02
C ILE A 303 -5.41 6.71 15.93
N LEU A 304 -4.80 5.57 16.32
CA LEU A 304 -3.55 5.57 17.11
C LEU A 304 -2.39 6.27 16.37
N HIS A 305 -2.26 6.04 15.07
CA HIS A 305 -1.23 6.71 14.25
C HIS A 305 -1.53 8.21 14.10
N SER A 306 -2.77 8.57 13.82
CA SER A 306 -3.24 9.95 13.68
C SER A 306 -3.05 10.76 14.97
N LEU A 307 -3.22 10.13 16.14
CA LEU A 307 -3.05 10.80 17.45
C LEU A 307 -1.65 11.40 17.62
N LEU A 308 -0.63 10.70 17.12
CA LEU A 308 0.77 11.07 17.27
C LEU A 308 1.29 11.94 16.11
N SER A 309 0.68 11.83 14.92
CA SER A 309 1.13 12.51 13.70
C SER A 309 0.34 13.78 13.39
N TYR A 310 -0.97 13.85 13.68
CA TYR A 310 -1.82 14.99 13.31
C TYR A 310 -1.92 16.04 14.41
N ASP A 311 -2.09 17.30 14.01
CA ASP A 311 -2.54 18.34 14.93
C ASP A 311 -3.91 18.02 15.55
N CYS A 312 -4.21 18.64 16.69
CA CYS A 312 -5.44 18.38 17.44
C CYS A 312 -6.72 18.67 16.62
N VAL A 313 -6.69 19.69 15.73
CA VAL A 313 -7.83 20.05 14.87
C VAL A 313 -8.02 19.04 13.75
N SER A 314 -6.95 18.68 13.05
CA SER A 314 -6.93 17.65 12.00
C SER A 314 -7.36 16.29 12.53
N LEU A 315 -6.95 15.93 13.76
CA LEU A 315 -7.39 14.72 14.42
C LEU A 315 -8.90 14.73 14.70
N LEU A 316 -9.44 15.85 15.20
CA LEU A 316 -10.88 15.99 15.45
C LEU A 316 -11.68 15.87 14.14
N LYS A 317 -11.23 16.57 13.08
CA LYS A 317 -11.81 16.44 11.73
C LYS A 317 -11.84 15.00 11.26
N TYR A 318 -10.73 14.28 11.41
CA TYR A 318 -10.64 12.87 11.04
C TYR A 318 -11.63 12.02 11.86
N LEU A 319 -11.70 12.20 13.18
CA LEU A 319 -12.62 11.47 14.03
C LEU A 319 -14.09 11.72 13.65
N ASP A 320 -14.48 12.96 13.35
CA ASP A 320 -15.85 13.27 12.91
C ASP A 320 -16.18 12.60 11.56
N THR A 321 -15.23 12.55 10.63
CA THR A 321 -15.42 11.80 9.38
C THR A 321 -15.55 10.29 9.61
N VAL A 322 -14.79 9.73 10.54
CA VAL A 322 -14.91 8.32 10.94
C VAL A 322 -16.27 8.07 11.58
N LEU A 323 -16.73 8.96 12.45
CA LEU A 323 -18.04 8.86 13.08
C LEU A 323 -19.15 8.90 12.03
N ALA A 324 -19.09 9.82 11.07
CA ALA A 324 -20.10 9.93 10.02
C ALA A 324 -20.14 8.69 9.10
N THR A 325 -18.98 8.14 8.74
CA THR A 325 -18.86 6.97 7.84
C THR A 325 -19.28 5.67 8.51
N HIS A 326 -19.02 5.51 9.81
CA HIS A 326 -19.38 4.32 10.57
C HIS A 326 -20.73 4.45 11.30
N SER A 327 -21.27 5.67 11.42
CA SER A 327 -22.65 5.88 11.87
C SER A 327 -23.61 5.45 10.77
N PRO A 328 -24.63 4.65 11.07
CA PRO A 328 -25.53 4.20 10.03
C PRO A 328 -26.60 5.25 9.70
N PRO A 329 -27.26 5.10 8.54
CA PRO A 329 -28.42 5.92 8.18
C PRO A 329 -29.55 5.79 9.22
N PRO A 330 -30.33 6.85 9.46
CA PRO A 330 -31.52 6.77 10.32
C PRO A 330 -32.49 5.70 9.77
N ASN A 331 -32.82 4.71 10.62
CA ASN A 331 -33.62 3.49 10.36
C ASN A 331 -32.88 2.19 9.98
N SER A 332 -31.54 2.12 10.05
CA SER A 332 -30.82 0.84 9.92
C SER A 332 -31.03 -0.07 11.15
N ARG A 333 -30.76 -1.38 10.99
CA ARG A 333 -30.78 -2.32 12.12
C ARG A 333 -29.48 -2.20 12.92
N GLN A 334 -29.55 -2.39 14.24
CA GLN A 334 -28.39 -2.42 15.13
C GLN A 334 -27.29 -3.42 14.73
N GLN A 335 -27.62 -4.39 13.88
CA GLN A 335 -26.70 -5.42 13.42
C GLN A 335 -25.73 -4.91 12.34
N ASP A 336 -25.99 -3.75 11.73
CA ASP A 336 -25.18 -3.17 10.65
C ASP A 336 -24.16 -2.12 11.17
N GLN A 337 -23.86 -2.11 12.46
CA GLN A 337 -23.11 -1.04 13.13
C GLN A 337 -21.79 -1.52 13.69
N SER A 338 -20.77 -0.65 13.65
CA SER A 338 -19.45 -0.93 14.21
C SER A 338 -19.55 -1.07 15.73
N PRO A 339 -19.28 -2.27 16.30
CA PRO A 339 -19.51 -2.55 17.72
C PRO A 339 -18.73 -1.64 18.67
N TRP A 340 -17.54 -1.19 18.27
CA TRP A 340 -16.68 -0.37 19.13
C TRP A 340 -17.27 1.02 19.44
N LEU A 341 -18.10 1.59 18.56
CA LEU A 341 -18.78 2.88 18.79
C LEU A 341 -19.80 2.84 19.95
N TYR A 342 -20.15 1.64 20.44
CA TYR A 342 -21.05 1.46 21.58
C TYR A 342 -20.31 1.38 22.93
N MET A 343 -18.98 1.21 22.88
CA MET A 343 -18.15 1.11 24.07
C MET A 343 -18.01 2.46 24.77
N ASP A 344 -17.91 2.42 26.10
CA ASP A 344 -17.65 3.61 26.92
C ASP A 344 -16.32 4.26 26.54
N ALA A 345 -15.32 3.44 26.20
CA ALA A 345 -14.03 3.87 25.66
C ALA A 345 -14.18 4.76 24.41
N ALA A 346 -15.11 4.45 23.49
CA ALA A 346 -15.34 5.30 22.32
C ALA A 346 -15.79 6.71 22.71
N ALA A 347 -16.69 6.85 23.69
CA ALA A 347 -17.12 8.16 24.17
C ALA A 347 -15.96 8.97 24.76
N VAL A 348 -14.99 8.31 25.43
CA VAL A 348 -13.78 8.95 25.95
C VAL A 348 -12.91 9.49 24.82
N ILE A 349 -12.77 8.77 23.71
CA ILE A 349 -12.00 9.22 22.53
C ILE A 349 -12.53 10.55 22.01
N PHE A 350 -13.82 10.60 21.66
CA PHE A 350 -14.44 11.80 21.07
C PHE A 350 -14.49 12.97 22.05
N LYS A 351 -14.84 12.72 23.31
CA LYS A 351 -14.87 13.75 24.35
C LYS A 351 -13.49 14.36 24.59
N SER A 352 -12.47 13.51 24.73
CA SER A 352 -11.11 13.96 24.99
C SER A 352 -10.56 14.71 23.79
N ALA A 353 -10.72 14.18 22.56
CA ALA A 353 -10.26 14.82 21.33
C ALA A 353 -10.87 16.23 21.14
N ARG A 354 -12.16 16.38 21.41
CA ARG A 354 -12.83 17.67 21.38
C ARG A 354 -12.29 18.64 22.43
N GLY A 355 -12.07 18.16 23.66
CA GLY A 355 -11.48 18.92 24.75
C GLY A 355 -10.07 19.47 24.45
N ARG A 356 -9.32 18.84 23.52
CA ARG A 356 -8.01 19.33 23.03
C ARG A 356 -8.14 20.58 22.16
N VAL A 357 -9.28 20.75 21.49
CA VAL A 357 -9.49 21.83 20.52
C VAL A 357 -10.23 23.01 21.15
N TYR A 358 -11.37 22.74 21.79
CA TYR A 358 -12.19 23.78 22.41
C TYR A 358 -12.96 23.23 23.63
N SER A 359 -13.14 24.08 24.64
CA SER A 359 -13.87 23.76 25.86
C SER A 359 -15.13 24.62 26.00
N GLY A 360 -16.20 24.03 26.54
CA GLY A 360 -17.41 24.75 26.92
C GLY A 360 -18.33 23.86 27.75
N LYS A 361 -18.82 24.37 28.87
CA LYS A 361 -19.83 23.68 29.68
C LYS A 361 -21.19 23.85 29.02
N VAL A 362 -21.73 22.79 28.43
CA VAL A 362 -23.18 22.71 28.18
C VAL A 362 -23.82 22.26 29.49
N GLU A 363 -23.93 23.17 30.47
CA GLU A 363 -24.78 22.88 31.63
C GLU A 363 -26.25 23.09 31.20
N ASP A 364 -26.94 21.96 31.05
CA ASP A 364 -28.37 21.87 30.81
C ASP A 364 -29.08 22.08 32.17
N GLY A 365 -29.14 23.32 32.63
CA GLY A 365 -29.71 23.67 33.93
C GLY A 365 -30.38 25.04 33.87
N GLY A 366 -31.72 25.05 33.83
CA GLY A 366 -32.54 26.26 33.85
C GLY A 366 -32.39 27.06 35.15
N ALA A 367 -31.32 27.85 35.26
CA ALA A 367 -31.14 28.87 36.29
C ALA A 367 -30.90 30.23 35.64
N LEU A 368 -31.54 31.26 36.21
CA LEU A 368 -31.61 32.63 35.71
C LEU A 368 -30.23 33.25 35.42
N PRO A 369 -30.13 34.18 34.45
CA PRO A 369 -28.89 34.81 34.08
C PRO A 369 -28.47 35.83 35.14
N THR A 370 -27.53 35.47 36.00
CA THR A 370 -26.83 36.43 36.87
C THR A 370 -25.32 36.29 36.71
N SER A 371 -24.75 37.33 36.07
CA SER A 371 -23.39 37.87 36.19
C SER A 371 -22.18 36.95 35.97
N LYS A 372 -21.54 37.15 34.81
CA LYS A 372 -20.08 37.10 34.56
C LYS A 372 -19.35 35.79 34.93
N LEU A 373 -19.55 34.75 34.12
CA LEU A 373 -18.57 33.72 33.70
C LEU A 373 -19.13 33.07 32.40
N PRO A 374 -18.29 32.64 31.44
CA PRO A 374 -18.68 32.57 30.04
C PRO A 374 -19.45 31.29 29.69
N ASP A 375 -20.67 31.44 29.16
CA ASP A 375 -21.42 30.38 28.45
C ASP A 375 -20.88 30.15 27.01
N SER A 376 -19.79 30.81 26.62
CA SER A 376 -19.19 30.74 25.27
C SER A 376 -18.11 29.65 25.16
N LEU A 377 -18.01 29.02 23.99
CA LEU A 377 -16.93 28.07 23.67
C LEU A 377 -15.59 28.83 23.60
N THR A 378 -14.56 28.30 24.24
CA THR A 378 -13.20 28.87 24.23
C THR A 378 -12.22 27.95 23.51
N PRO A 379 -11.32 28.48 22.66
CA PRO A 379 -10.29 27.67 22.02
C PRO A 379 -9.23 27.25 23.05
N VAL A 380 -8.92 25.95 23.09
CA VAL A 380 -7.84 25.38 23.92
C VAL A 380 -6.59 25.16 23.07
N LEU A 381 -6.77 24.63 21.86
CA LEU A 381 -5.72 24.41 20.85
C LEU A 381 -4.45 23.76 21.41
N GLU A 382 -4.59 22.57 22.00
CA GLU A 382 -3.46 21.80 22.55
C GLU A 382 -2.40 21.53 21.46
N GLU A 383 -1.18 22.00 21.70
CA GLU A 383 -0.03 21.75 20.84
C GLU A 383 0.53 20.34 21.05
N GLN A 384 1.19 19.78 20.03
CA GLN A 384 1.89 18.51 20.21
C GLN A 384 3.18 18.74 21.01
N PRO A 385 3.47 17.94 22.06
CA PRO A 385 4.67 18.11 22.88
C PRO A 385 5.98 18.05 22.07
N LYS A 386 6.02 17.28 20.99
CA LYS A 386 7.18 17.21 20.08
C LYS A 386 7.56 18.54 19.43
N TRP A 387 6.60 19.45 19.19
CA TRP A 387 6.91 20.75 18.55
C TRP A 387 7.69 21.67 19.48
N ALA A 388 7.33 21.69 20.76
CA ALA A 388 8.06 22.47 21.77
C ALA A 388 9.52 21.99 21.87
N VAL A 389 9.73 20.67 21.95
CA VAL A 389 11.08 20.09 21.99
C VAL A 389 11.85 20.36 20.70
N LEU A 390 11.20 20.31 19.53
CA LEU A 390 11.84 20.66 18.27
C LEU A 390 12.32 22.12 18.25
N ALA A 391 11.50 23.06 18.74
CA ALA A 391 11.89 24.47 18.81
C ALA A 391 13.06 24.69 19.78
N GLU A 392 13.04 24.05 20.95
CA GLU A 392 14.14 24.10 21.93
C GLU A 392 15.45 23.54 21.33
N LEU A 393 15.37 22.43 20.59
CA LEU A 393 16.54 21.83 19.93
C LEU A 393 17.12 22.71 18.83
N LEU A 394 16.27 23.35 18.02
CA LEU A 394 16.76 24.27 16.98
C LEU A 394 17.48 25.46 17.60
N GLN A 395 16.96 26.01 18.70
CA GLN A 395 17.61 27.09 19.45
C GLN A 395 18.94 26.63 20.08
N GLU A 396 18.99 25.40 20.62
CA GLU A 396 20.24 24.81 21.14
C GLU A 396 21.28 24.66 20.02
N ILE A 397 20.87 24.14 18.86
CA ILE A 397 21.75 23.95 17.70
C ILE A 397 22.28 25.28 17.19
N GLU A 398 21.43 26.30 17.07
CA GLU A 398 21.84 27.65 16.67
C GLU A 398 22.87 28.23 17.66
N THR A 399 22.62 28.08 18.95
CA THR A 399 23.53 28.55 20.01
C THR A 399 24.87 27.79 19.97
N ASP A 400 24.84 26.48 19.77
CA ASP A 400 26.04 25.63 19.62
C ASP A 400 26.85 26.00 18.38
N ALA A 401 26.18 26.24 17.24
CA ALA A 401 26.80 26.68 16.00
C ALA A 401 27.50 28.03 16.17
N TYR A 402 26.83 28.99 16.84
CA TYR A 402 27.40 30.31 17.13
C TYR A 402 28.61 30.26 18.06
N LEU A 403 28.55 29.44 19.13
CA LEU A 403 29.62 29.35 20.13
C LEU A 403 30.80 28.47 19.69
N THR A 404 30.55 27.45 18.86
CA THR A 404 31.54 26.44 18.46
C THR A 404 31.63 26.29 16.93
N PRO A 405 32.14 27.30 16.21
CA PRO A 405 32.34 27.20 14.76
C PRO A 405 33.46 26.20 14.44
N THR A 406 33.07 24.96 14.15
CA THR A 406 33.98 23.88 13.76
C THR A 406 34.00 23.75 12.24
N ARG A 407 35.19 23.92 11.63
CA ARG A 407 35.38 23.66 10.20
C ARG A 407 35.43 22.15 9.94
N SER A 408 34.27 21.55 9.70
CA SER A 408 34.09 20.18 9.19
C SER A 408 33.82 20.21 7.68
N ASP A 409 33.95 19.08 6.98
CA ASP A 409 33.48 18.91 5.58
C ASP A 409 31.94 18.75 5.49
N SER A 410 31.25 18.83 6.63
CA SER A 410 29.79 18.84 6.73
C SER A 410 29.26 20.24 6.45
N ASN A 411 28.14 20.35 5.75
CA ASN A 411 27.38 21.60 5.69
C ASN A 411 26.73 21.85 7.06
N GLU A 412 26.56 23.10 7.49
CA GLU A 412 25.87 23.42 8.76
C GLU A 412 24.33 23.23 8.66
N THR A 413 23.87 22.52 7.63
CA THR A 413 22.46 22.18 7.39
C THR A 413 21.89 21.30 8.49
N ILE A 414 20.62 21.57 8.82
CA ILE A 414 19.82 20.76 9.74
C ILE A 414 18.83 19.92 8.94
N LEU A 415 18.92 18.60 9.07
CA LEU A 415 18.01 17.65 8.41
C LEU A 415 17.00 17.09 9.41
N VAL A 416 15.72 17.41 9.23
CA VAL A 416 14.60 16.89 10.03
C VAL A 416 13.90 15.76 9.28
N MET A 417 13.98 14.55 9.82
CA MET A 417 13.41 13.34 9.21
C MET A 417 12.09 12.94 9.86
N CYS A 418 11.06 12.73 9.03
CA CYS A 418 9.69 12.43 9.46
C CYS A 418 9.13 11.15 8.79
N ASN A 419 8.04 10.60 9.31
CA ASN A 419 7.42 9.39 8.73
C ASN A 419 6.70 9.65 7.40
N ASP A 420 5.92 10.74 7.31
CA ASP A 420 4.98 10.95 6.20
C ASP A 420 5.15 12.36 5.60
N LEU A 421 4.88 12.53 4.30
CA LEU A 421 4.90 13.84 3.63
C LEU A 421 3.95 14.85 4.30
N ARG A 422 2.81 14.38 4.83
CA ARG A 422 1.86 15.23 5.57
C ARG A 422 2.48 15.79 6.84
N THR A 423 3.22 14.98 7.60
CA THR A 423 3.93 15.44 8.80
C THR A 423 5.03 16.44 8.44
N CYS A 424 5.70 16.25 7.30
CA CYS A 424 6.69 17.21 6.79
C CYS A 424 6.06 18.57 6.48
N ARG A 425 4.92 18.59 5.78
CA ARG A 425 4.18 19.83 5.48
C ARG A 425 3.74 20.55 6.76
N GLN A 426 3.26 19.79 7.74
CA GLN A 426 2.84 20.33 9.01
C GLN A 426 4.00 20.92 9.84
N ILE A 427 5.15 20.24 9.87
CA ILE A 427 6.35 20.75 10.55
C ILE A 427 6.90 21.97 9.81
N ARG A 428 6.92 21.95 8.47
CA ARG A 428 7.30 23.11 7.67
C ARG A 428 6.42 24.33 7.99
N GLU A 429 5.10 24.14 8.00
CA GLU A 429 4.14 25.19 8.35
C GLU A 429 4.37 25.71 9.78
N TYR A 430 4.60 24.81 10.74
CA TYR A 430 4.93 25.17 12.12
C TYR A 430 6.22 26.01 12.18
N LEU A 431 7.31 25.56 11.58
CA LEU A 431 8.60 26.27 11.59
C LEU A 431 8.49 27.66 10.94
N GLN A 432 7.68 27.82 9.89
CA GLN A 432 7.42 29.12 9.26
C GLN A 432 6.59 30.07 10.13
N THR A 433 5.76 29.54 11.03
CA THR A 433 4.80 30.33 11.83
C THR A 433 5.13 30.37 13.32
N MET A 434 6.16 29.66 13.80
CA MET A 434 6.39 29.43 15.22
C MET A 434 6.60 30.71 16.04
N HIS A 435 7.15 31.77 15.45
CA HIS A 435 7.36 33.05 16.13
C HIS A 435 6.22 34.07 15.91
N VAL A 436 5.17 33.70 15.17
CA VAL A 436 4.04 34.58 14.89
C VAL A 436 2.99 34.42 15.99
N LYS A 437 2.87 35.42 16.86
CA LYS A 437 1.87 35.43 17.94
C LYS A 437 0.60 36.17 17.53
N PRO A 438 -0.58 35.51 17.52
CA PRO A 438 -1.82 36.10 17.01
C PRO A 438 -2.49 37.05 18.02
N ILE A 439 -2.21 36.94 19.32
CA ILE A 439 -2.74 37.86 20.34
C ILE A 439 -1.61 38.82 20.75
N PRO A 440 -1.82 40.15 20.69
CA PRO A 440 -0.92 41.08 21.36
C PRO A 440 -0.98 40.80 22.86
N GLN A 441 0.13 40.38 23.47
CA GLN A 441 0.19 40.30 24.93
C GLN A 441 -0.07 41.70 25.48
N ASP A 442 -1.02 41.84 26.41
CA ASP A 442 -1.19 43.08 27.15
C ASP A 442 0.16 43.40 27.83
N THR A 443 0.80 44.50 27.43
CA THR A 443 2.08 45.00 27.95
C THR A 443 2.03 45.40 29.43
N ASN A 444 0.95 45.05 30.15
CA ASN A 444 0.62 45.48 31.50
C ASN A 444 0.71 44.35 32.55
N ASP A 445 1.30 43.21 32.20
CA ASP A 445 1.40 42.03 33.07
C ASP A 445 2.49 42.12 34.16
N GLY A 446 3.17 43.28 34.30
CA GLY A 446 4.16 43.52 35.35
C GLY A 446 5.42 42.63 35.29
N ARG A 447 5.63 41.94 34.17
CA ARG A 447 6.78 41.05 33.92
C ARG A 447 8.03 41.85 33.57
N ALA A 448 9.20 41.33 33.95
CA ALA A 448 10.46 41.99 33.66
C ALA A 448 10.78 41.91 32.16
N PRO A 449 11.50 42.89 31.57
CA PRO A 449 11.78 42.92 30.13
C PRO A 449 12.42 41.64 29.56
N HIS A 450 13.29 40.99 30.33
CA HIS A 450 13.92 39.72 29.93
C HIS A 450 12.94 38.54 29.88
N GLU A 451 11.91 38.53 30.73
CA GLU A 451 10.86 37.49 30.73
C GLU A 451 9.92 37.64 29.54
N ILE A 452 9.77 38.87 29.03
CA ILE A 452 8.98 39.17 27.82
C ILE A 452 9.76 38.70 26.59
N GLU A 453 11.05 39.02 26.52
CA GLU A 453 11.94 38.61 25.42
C GLU A 453 12.11 37.07 25.35
N GLU A 454 12.26 36.41 26.50
CA GLU A 454 12.33 34.95 26.59
C GLU A 454 10.99 34.28 26.21
N GLN A 455 9.85 34.92 26.50
CA GLN A 455 8.56 34.43 26.05
C GLN A 455 8.35 34.66 24.55
N GLU A 456 8.76 35.81 24.01
CA GLU A 456 8.72 36.11 22.57
C GLU A 456 9.58 35.15 21.74
N ALA A 457 10.73 34.72 22.28
CA ALA A 457 11.59 33.73 21.65
C ALA A 457 11.00 32.31 21.62
N LYS A 458 10.08 31.97 22.54
CA LYS A 458 9.44 30.64 22.56
C LYS A 458 8.52 30.45 21.36
N GLY A 459 8.81 29.41 20.57
CA GLY A 459 7.96 28.98 19.46
C GLY A 459 6.57 28.54 19.94
N SER A 460 5.52 28.98 19.25
CA SER A 460 4.13 28.57 19.50
C SER A 460 3.43 28.20 18.18
N ALA A 461 2.62 27.14 18.24
CA ALA A 461 1.80 26.68 17.14
C ALA A 461 0.40 27.33 17.12
N GLU A 462 0.11 28.25 18.04
CA GLU A 462 -1.22 28.83 18.24
C GLU A 462 -1.78 29.45 16.95
N PHE A 463 -0.94 30.17 16.19
CA PHE A 463 -1.31 30.78 14.91
C PHE A 463 -1.83 29.74 13.90
N MET A 464 -1.03 28.70 13.63
CA MET A 464 -1.40 27.60 12.74
C MET A 464 -2.71 26.94 13.18
N LEU A 465 -2.85 26.67 14.48
CA LEU A 465 -4.00 25.95 15.03
C LEU A 465 -5.28 26.78 14.97
N ARG A 466 -5.21 28.10 15.17
CA ARG A 466 -6.37 29.01 15.02
C ARG A 466 -6.88 29.04 13.58
N ARG A 467 -5.97 29.12 12.61
CA ARG A 467 -6.31 29.07 11.18
C ARG A 467 -7.01 27.75 10.84
N LYS A 468 -6.41 26.62 11.24
CA LYS A 468 -7.00 25.28 11.03
C LYS A 468 -8.35 25.11 11.73
N LEU A 469 -8.52 25.66 12.93
CA LEU A 469 -9.81 25.62 13.64
C LEU A 469 -10.90 26.36 12.87
N ARG A 470 -10.58 27.54 12.31
CA ARG A 470 -11.52 28.31 11.47
C ARG A 470 -11.94 27.49 10.25
N GLU A 471 -10.99 26.90 9.54
CA GLU A 471 -11.25 26.02 8.39
C GLU A 471 -12.08 24.79 8.77
N TYR A 472 -11.81 24.19 9.92
CA TYR A 472 -12.57 23.06 10.43
C TYR A 472 -14.03 23.43 10.75
N LEU A 473 -14.28 24.57 11.39
CA LEU A 473 -15.65 25.01 11.70
C LEU A 473 -16.47 25.26 10.43
N VAL A 474 -15.87 25.92 9.43
CA VAL A 474 -16.50 26.10 8.11
C VAL A 474 -16.76 24.76 7.44
N TRP A 475 -15.75 23.88 7.42
CA TRP A 475 -15.88 22.54 6.88
C TRP A 475 -17.00 21.75 7.57
N ARG A 476 -17.11 21.82 8.90
CA ARG A 476 -18.12 21.10 9.68
C ARG A 476 -19.54 21.55 9.32
N ASP A 477 -19.74 22.85 9.16
CA ASP A 477 -21.04 23.40 8.74
C ASP A 477 -21.40 22.92 7.31
N THR A 478 -20.45 22.97 6.37
CA THR A 478 -20.68 22.42 5.02
C THR A 478 -20.89 20.89 5.02
N PHE A 479 -20.15 20.17 5.85
CA PHE A 479 -20.20 18.71 5.93
C PHE A 479 -21.54 18.24 6.49
N THR A 480 -22.04 18.89 7.52
CA THR A 480 -23.37 18.60 8.08
C THR A 480 -24.46 18.83 7.04
N GLN A 481 -24.44 19.95 6.31
CA GLN A 481 -25.37 20.23 5.21
C GLN A 481 -25.31 19.14 4.12
N VAL A 482 -24.11 18.82 3.62
CA VAL A 482 -23.90 17.79 2.58
C VAL A 482 -24.36 16.42 3.05
N SER A 483 -24.07 16.06 4.30
CA SER A 483 -24.51 14.78 4.86
C SER A 483 -26.03 14.70 4.89
N THR A 484 -26.72 15.75 5.35
CA THR A 484 -28.18 15.79 5.39
C THR A 484 -28.81 15.66 4.00
N SER A 485 -28.30 16.40 3.01
CA SER A 485 -28.82 16.34 1.63
C SER A 485 -28.60 14.97 0.98
N LEU A 486 -27.43 14.35 1.19
CA LEU A 486 -27.13 13.01 0.67
C LEU A 486 -28.01 11.93 1.31
N PHE A 487 -28.34 12.07 2.61
CA PHE A 487 -29.27 11.16 3.27
C PHE A 487 -30.70 11.32 2.75
N GLU A 488 -31.15 12.54 2.52
CA GLU A 488 -32.46 12.81 1.94
C GLU A 488 -32.58 12.24 0.51
N GLU A 489 -31.56 12.43 -0.33
CA GLU A 489 -31.53 11.88 -1.69
C GLU A 489 -31.53 10.34 -1.70
N ASN A 490 -30.77 9.72 -0.79
CA ASN A 490 -30.81 8.26 -0.59
C ASN A 490 -32.17 7.75 -0.10
N GLN A 491 -32.87 8.48 0.76
CA GLN A 491 -34.23 8.11 1.15
C GLN A 491 -35.22 8.27 -0.01
N LYS A 492 -35.11 9.35 -0.79
CA LYS A 492 -35.93 9.58 -1.99
C LYS A 492 -35.72 8.46 -3.02
N SER A 493 -34.48 8.05 -3.27
CA SER A 493 -34.15 6.96 -4.20
C SER A 493 -34.66 5.59 -3.71
N LEU A 494 -34.47 5.26 -2.43
CA LEU A 494 -35.00 4.03 -1.82
C LEU A 494 -36.53 3.96 -1.86
N ASN A 495 -37.21 5.08 -1.66
CA ASN A 495 -38.67 5.16 -1.77
C ASN A 495 -39.16 5.04 -3.22
N ASN A 496 -38.43 5.60 -4.19
CA ASN A 496 -38.73 5.43 -5.62
C ASN A 496 -38.53 3.98 -6.09
N ILE A 497 -37.53 3.26 -5.58
CA ILE A 497 -37.32 1.82 -5.87
C ILE A 497 -38.46 0.97 -5.32
N LYS A 498 -38.98 1.29 -4.12
CA LYS A 498 -40.15 0.61 -3.53
C LYS A 498 -41.47 0.98 -4.23
N GLY A 499 -41.54 2.14 -4.89
CA GLY A 499 -42.73 2.63 -5.60
C GLY A 499 -43.13 1.82 -6.84
N ASN A 500 -42.20 1.09 -7.46
CA ASN A 500 -42.47 0.34 -8.70
C ASN A 500 -42.99 -1.09 -8.51
N ASN A 501 -43.14 -1.56 -7.27
CA ASN A 501 -43.58 -2.92 -6.99
C ASN A 501 -44.66 -3.00 -5.90
N THR A 502 -45.81 -2.32 -6.07
CA THR A 502 -47.07 -2.75 -5.43
C THR A 502 -48.31 -2.13 -6.09
N ALA A 503 -48.86 -2.80 -7.12
CA ALA A 503 -50.27 -2.67 -7.50
C ALA A 503 -51.17 -3.65 -6.70
N SER A 504 -50.70 -4.17 -5.57
CA SER A 504 -51.46 -5.12 -4.73
C SER A 504 -51.02 -5.04 -3.26
N ALA A 505 -51.29 -3.91 -2.61
CA ALA A 505 -51.31 -3.81 -1.14
C ALA A 505 -52.16 -2.65 -0.61
N ARG A 506 -53.09 -2.11 -1.42
CA ARG A 506 -54.07 -1.12 -0.95
C ARG A 506 -55.35 -1.84 -0.48
N LEU A 507 -55.25 -2.59 0.61
CA LEU A 507 -56.38 -2.98 1.46
C LEU A 507 -55.79 -3.67 2.71
N ASN A 508 -56.12 -3.13 3.89
CA ASN A 508 -55.83 -3.62 5.24
C ASN A 508 -54.48 -3.22 5.88
N SER A 509 -54.45 -2.02 6.46
CA SER A 509 -54.08 -1.84 7.88
C SER A 509 -54.34 -0.39 8.34
N LYS A 510 -55.58 -0.06 8.70
CA LYS A 510 -55.83 1.05 9.64
C LYS A 510 -55.43 0.55 11.03
N ALA A 511 -54.36 1.09 11.59
CA ALA A 511 -54.06 0.92 13.01
C ALA A 511 -55.13 1.67 13.84
N PRO A 512 -55.72 1.06 14.89
CA PRO A 512 -56.70 1.74 15.71
C PRO A 512 -56.02 2.79 16.62
N ALA A 513 -56.54 4.01 16.57
CA ALA A 513 -56.21 5.04 17.55
C ALA A 513 -56.74 4.64 18.93
N ASN A 514 -55.92 4.86 19.96
CA ASN A 514 -56.16 4.62 21.38
C ASN A 514 -55.97 3.19 21.91
N LYS A 515 -54.76 2.92 22.41
CA LYS A 515 -54.59 2.23 23.70
C LYS A 515 -53.36 2.77 24.44
N ARG A 516 -53.62 3.38 25.59
CA ARG A 516 -52.66 3.93 26.56
C ARG A 516 -51.59 2.88 26.90
N ARG A 517 -50.33 3.19 26.57
CA ARG A 517 -49.17 2.42 27.06
C ARG A 517 -49.03 2.67 28.56
N ARG A 518 -49.20 1.60 29.33
CA ARG A 518 -49.01 1.57 30.78
C ARG A 518 -47.50 1.77 31.04
N VAL A 519 -47.11 2.96 31.48
CA VAL A 519 -45.76 3.19 32.02
C VAL A 519 -45.73 2.58 33.42
N ARG A 520 -45.08 1.42 33.53
CA ARG A 520 -44.63 0.90 34.83
C ARG A 520 -43.23 1.49 35.03
N GLY A 521 -43.08 2.26 36.09
CA GLY A 521 -41.93 3.12 36.33
C GLY A 521 -40.64 2.38 36.67
N GLY A 522 -39.60 3.21 36.85
CA GLY A 522 -38.35 2.85 37.51
C GLY A 522 -37.17 2.79 36.56
N GLY A 523 -36.39 3.88 36.51
CA GLY A 523 -35.07 3.91 35.89
C GLY A 523 -34.82 5.18 35.07
N ALA A 524 -34.64 6.31 35.75
CA ALA A 524 -33.91 7.43 35.16
C ALA A 524 -32.45 6.98 34.96
N SER A 525 -32.17 6.29 33.86
CA SER A 525 -30.82 6.22 33.33
C SER A 525 -30.57 7.60 32.70
N GLY A 526 -29.68 8.37 33.31
CA GLY A 526 -29.35 9.72 32.86
C GLY A 526 -29.08 9.73 31.36
N LEU A 527 -29.73 10.66 30.65
CA LEU A 527 -29.41 10.99 29.28
C LEU A 527 -27.96 11.48 29.26
N ASN A 528 -27.04 10.62 28.84
CA ASN A 528 -25.68 11.05 28.56
C ASN A 528 -25.73 11.70 27.16
N PRO A 529 -25.51 13.02 27.01
CA PRO A 529 -25.70 13.74 25.74
C PRO A 529 -24.77 13.24 24.62
N PHE A 530 -23.76 12.45 24.97
CA PHE A 530 -22.82 11.81 24.06
C PHE A 530 -23.32 10.50 23.45
N ARG A 531 -24.54 10.03 23.75
CA ARG A 531 -25.10 8.80 23.19
C ARG A 531 -26.40 9.03 22.42
N THR A 532 -26.51 8.39 21.25
CA THR A 532 -27.76 8.29 20.49
C THR A 532 -28.80 7.48 21.25
N ALA A 533 -30.08 7.59 20.88
CA ALA A 533 -31.16 6.76 21.43
C ALA A 533 -30.92 5.23 21.27
N SER A 534 -30.02 4.84 20.36
CA SER A 534 -29.60 3.45 20.16
C SER A 534 -28.47 2.99 21.07
N GLY A 535 -27.78 3.91 21.76
CA GLY A 535 -26.65 3.65 22.65
C GLY A 535 -25.25 3.94 22.07
N ALA A 536 -25.13 4.23 20.76
CA ALA A 536 -23.87 4.58 20.09
C ALA A 536 -23.43 6.00 20.45
N VAL A 537 -22.13 6.29 20.32
CA VAL A 537 -21.64 7.67 20.35
C VAL A 537 -22.36 8.53 19.30
N ALA A 538 -22.88 9.69 19.72
CA ALA A 538 -23.54 10.66 18.84
C ALA A 538 -22.59 11.79 18.43
N MET A 539 -22.79 12.33 17.23
CA MET A 539 -22.30 13.67 16.89
C MET A 539 -22.91 14.66 17.88
N VAL A 540 -22.07 15.37 18.64
CA VAL A 540 -22.54 16.39 19.57
C VAL A 540 -22.80 17.66 18.78
N GLU A 541 -24.08 18.00 18.59
CA GLU A 541 -24.47 19.26 17.96
C GLU A 541 -24.17 20.44 18.90
N ASP A 542 -23.26 21.31 18.47
CA ASP A 542 -22.98 22.56 19.16
C ASP A 542 -24.02 23.61 18.79
N LYS A 543 -24.51 24.37 19.77
CA LYS A 543 -25.43 25.48 19.50
C LYS A 543 -24.76 26.47 18.55
N ALA A 544 -25.42 26.79 17.43
CA ALA A 544 -24.91 27.72 16.40
C ALA A 544 -24.43 29.06 16.98
N ALA A 545 -25.10 29.58 18.01
CA ALA A 545 -24.70 30.81 18.70
C ALA A 545 -23.31 30.71 19.37
N HIS A 546 -22.95 29.56 19.92
CA HIS A 546 -21.64 29.35 20.56
C HIS A 546 -20.53 29.19 19.51
N VAL A 547 -20.84 28.56 18.38
CA VAL A 547 -19.92 28.43 17.23
C VAL A 547 -19.65 29.80 16.59
N ALA A 548 -20.70 30.63 16.47
CA ALA A 548 -20.57 32.01 15.97
C ALA A 548 -19.71 32.88 16.90
N SER A 549 -19.84 32.71 18.23
CA SER A 549 -18.96 33.37 19.20
C SER A 549 -17.50 32.95 19.02
N LEU A 550 -17.24 31.64 18.89
CA LEU A 550 -15.89 31.11 18.68
C LEU A 550 -15.27 31.61 17.35
N LEU A 551 -16.06 31.67 16.28
CA LEU A 551 -15.63 32.25 15.00
C LEU A 551 -15.33 33.75 15.09
N ALA A 552 -16.02 34.49 15.96
CA ALA A 552 -15.73 35.90 16.22
C ALA A 552 -14.38 36.08 16.93
N ASP A 553 -14.07 35.21 17.89
CA ASP A 553 -12.79 35.21 18.62
C ASP A 553 -11.60 34.78 17.72
N LEU A 554 -11.87 33.98 16.68
CA LEU A 554 -10.88 33.43 15.75
C LEU A 554 -10.69 34.27 14.47
N ARG A 555 -11.12 35.53 14.41
CA ARG A 555 -10.96 36.37 13.20
C ARG A 555 -9.49 36.62 12.85
N PRO A 556 -9.15 36.71 11.55
CA PRO A 556 -7.77 36.93 11.17
C PRO A 556 -7.25 38.27 11.65
N THR A 557 -6.13 38.25 12.37
CA THR A 557 -5.43 39.47 12.79
C THR A 557 -4.64 40.09 11.63
N GLY A 558 -4.27 41.38 11.75
CA GLY A 558 -3.54 42.09 10.70
C GLY A 558 -2.17 41.46 10.35
N ALA A 559 -1.56 40.75 11.30
CA ALA A 559 -0.35 39.95 11.07
C ALA A 559 -0.62 38.71 10.19
N GLU A 560 -1.80 38.08 10.28
CA GLU A 560 -2.16 36.94 9.42
C GLU A 560 -2.40 37.37 7.97
N ALA A 561 -2.87 38.60 7.74
CA ALA A 561 -3.15 39.12 6.40
C ALA A 561 -1.89 39.56 5.63
N LEU A 562 -0.76 39.73 6.32
CA LEU A 562 0.52 40.14 5.74
C LEU A 562 1.38 38.95 5.28
N GLN A 563 1.02 37.72 5.66
CA GLN A 563 1.68 36.53 5.15
C GLN A 563 1.34 36.35 3.67
N LYS A 564 2.38 36.25 2.84
CA LYS A 564 2.23 35.88 1.43
C LYS A 564 1.62 34.48 1.37
N GLU A 565 0.63 34.29 0.49
CA GLU A 565 0.17 32.95 0.15
C GLU A 565 1.36 32.16 -0.42
N ASP A 566 1.53 30.92 0.04
CA ASP A 566 2.55 30.03 -0.48
C ASP A 566 2.33 29.86 -1.99
N VAL A 567 3.36 30.16 -2.79
CA VAL A 567 3.35 29.84 -4.21
C VAL A 567 3.54 28.34 -4.34
N MET A 568 2.43 27.62 -4.50
CA MET A 568 2.46 26.21 -4.87
C MET A 568 2.75 26.12 -6.37
N VAL A 569 4.02 25.88 -6.71
CA VAL A 569 4.42 25.57 -8.09
C VAL A 569 4.20 24.07 -8.31
N ASP A 570 3.11 23.72 -8.98
CA ASP A 570 2.84 22.31 -9.37
C ASP A 570 3.76 21.85 -10.52
N ASP A 571 4.28 22.77 -11.34
CA ASP A 571 5.20 22.47 -12.44
C ASP A 571 6.49 23.33 -12.37
N LEU A 572 7.60 22.69 -11.97
CA LEU A 572 8.94 23.32 -11.90
C LEU A 572 9.43 23.85 -13.26
N ILE A 573 8.79 23.44 -14.36
CA ILE A 573 9.10 23.87 -15.73
C ILE A 573 8.52 25.26 -16.03
N GLU A 574 7.43 25.66 -15.35
CA GLU A 574 6.83 26.99 -15.49
C GLU A 574 7.41 28.02 -14.49
N ALA A 575 8.25 27.58 -13.55
CA ALA A 575 8.96 28.47 -12.64
C ALA A 575 10.07 29.23 -13.38
N GLY A 576 9.87 30.54 -13.58
CA GLY A 576 10.92 31.45 -14.04
C GLY A 576 12.04 31.64 -13.00
N GLU A 577 13.16 32.26 -13.41
CA GLU A 577 14.30 32.56 -12.53
C GLU A 577 13.92 33.40 -11.30
N ASP A 578 12.85 34.19 -11.39
CA ASP A 578 12.31 35.02 -10.29
C ASP A 578 11.72 34.19 -9.12
N PHE A 579 11.50 32.88 -9.30
CA PHE A 579 11.01 31.98 -8.24
C PHE A 579 12.13 31.28 -7.46
N PHE A 580 13.39 31.44 -7.89
CA PHE A 580 14.53 30.78 -7.26
C PHE A 580 15.36 31.80 -6.50
N GLU A 581 15.56 31.53 -5.20
CA GLU A 581 16.44 32.31 -4.34
C GLU A 581 17.62 31.42 -3.90
N LEU A 582 18.83 31.96 -3.95
CA LEU A 582 20.03 31.25 -3.54
C LEU A 582 20.16 31.33 -2.02
N TYR A 583 19.95 30.20 -1.35
CA TYR A 583 20.18 30.08 0.10
C TYR A 583 21.59 29.53 0.38
N THR A 584 22.24 30.11 1.38
CA THR A 584 23.47 29.57 1.97
C THR A 584 23.14 28.27 2.73
N PRO A 585 23.91 27.18 2.55
CA PRO A 585 23.69 25.94 3.29
C PRO A 585 23.74 26.11 4.82
N GLU A 586 24.38 27.17 5.31
CA GLU A 586 24.50 27.49 6.74
C GLU A 586 23.16 27.88 7.38
N ASP A 587 22.19 28.38 6.60
CA ASP A 587 20.90 28.86 7.09
C ASP A 587 19.72 27.91 6.75
N GLN A 588 20.01 26.70 6.27
CA GLN A 588 19.00 25.82 5.68
C GLN A 588 18.52 24.73 6.65
N ILE A 589 17.21 24.72 6.90
CA ILE A 589 16.50 23.61 7.55
C ILE A 589 15.77 22.81 6.46
N VAL A 590 16.12 21.54 6.32
CA VAL A 590 15.48 20.63 5.36
C VAL A 590 14.58 19.65 6.11
N VAL A 591 13.29 19.61 5.76
CA VAL A 591 12.33 18.66 6.31
C VAL A 591 11.99 17.62 5.24
N HIS A 592 12.32 16.35 5.50
CA HIS A 592 12.17 15.28 4.52
C HIS A 592 11.48 14.04 5.13
N PRO A 593 10.58 13.36 4.41
CA PRO A 593 10.03 12.08 4.86
C PRO A 593 11.05 10.95 4.68
N TYR A 594 11.00 9.87 5.45
CA TYR A 594 11.80 8.68 5.16
C TYR A 594 11.44 8.12 3.79
N ASP A 595 12.41 7.97 2.89
CA ASP A 595 12.18 7.47 1.52
C ASP A 595 12.98 6.19 1.21
N GLY A 596 13.30 5.41 2.25
CA GLY A 596 13.97 4.13 2.06
C GLY A 596 15.36 4.34 1.48
N ASP A 597 15.77 3.54 0.50
CA ASP A 597 17.17 3.53 0.04
C ASP A 597 17.62 4.84 -0.61
N GLN A 598 16.70 5.73 -0.99
CA GLN A 598 17.02 7.08 -1.46
C GLN A 598 17.59 7.99 -0.37
N ASP A 599 17.31 7.69 0.90
CA ASP A 599 17.89 8.40 2.05
C ASP A 599 19.45 8.35 2.01
N ASP A 600 20.03 7.30 1.42
CA ASP A 600 21.48 7.17 1.28
C ASP A 600 22.06 8.22 0.32
N GLN A 601 21.33 8.61 -0.74
CA GLN A 601 21.75 9.68 -1.67
C GLN A 601 21.55 11.05 -1.03
N LEU A 602 20.39 11.25 -0.38
CA LEU A 602 20.05 12.47 0.35
C LEU A 602 21.14 12.87 1.35
N LEU A 603 21.67 11.91 2.12
CA LEU A 603 22.74 12.16 3.09
C LEU A 603 24.05 12.59 2.42
N GLU A 604 24.39 12.06 1.23
CA GLU A 604 25.60 12.42 0.50
C GLU A 604 25.50 13.79 -0.20
N GLU A 605 24.28 14.16 -0.61
CA GLU A 605 23.98 15.45 -1.23
C GLU A 605 23.93 16.59 -0.20
N ILE A 606 23.12 16.45 0.85
CA ILE A 606 22.90 17.51 1.85
C ILE A 606 24.10 17.67 2.78
N ARG A 607 24.80 16.56 3.07
CA ARG A 607 25.91 16.48 4.03
C ARG A 607 25.62 17.14 5.38
N PRO A 608 24.53 16.76 6.06
CA PRO A 608 24.08 17.45 7.27
C PRO A 608 25.05 17.27 8.44
N LYS A 609 25.26 18.35 9.20
CA LYS A 609 25.96 18.34 10.50
C LYS A 609 25.02 17.91 11.62
N TYR A 610 23.74 18.31 11.56
CA TYR A 610 22.73 17.97 12.54
C TYR A 610 21.58 17.19 11.88
N ILE A 611 21.24 16.04 12.45
CA ILE A 611 20.11 15.21 11.99
C ILE A 611 19.12 15.07 13.15
N ILE A 612 17.89 15.49 12.94
CA ILE A 612 16.79 15.36 13.91
C ILE A 612 15.82 14.31 13.40
N MET A 613 15.79 13.15 14.05
CA MET A 613 14.82 12.11 13.80
C MET A 613 13.54 12.42 14.59
N PHE A 614 12.57 13.06 13.94
CA PHE A 614 11.30 13.43 14.57
C PHE A 614 10.44 12.19 14.90
N SER A 615 10.58 11.14 14.10
CA SER A 615 9.92 9.85 14.29
C SER A 615 10.94 8.71 14.29
N PRO A 616 10.77 7.68 15.14
CA PRO A 616 11.77 6.63 15.28
C PRO A 616 11.73 5.64 14.10
N SER A 617 12.88 5.41 13.49
CA SER A 617 13.09 4.45 12.40
C SER A 617 14.42 3.71 12.63
N ALA A 618 14.38 2.37 12.70
CA ALA A 618 15.55 1.54 12.96
C ALA A 618 16.47 1.43 11.73
N ASP A 619 15.88 1.43 10.55
CA ASP A 619 16.56 1.39 9.25
C ASP A 619 17.34 2.68 8.98
N PHE A 620 16.76 3.85 9.23
CA PHE A 620 17.46 5.12 9.04
C PHE A 620 18.60 5.32 10.06
N ILE A 621 18.44 4.90 11.32
CA ILE A 621 19.54 4.91 12.30
C ILE A 621 20.77 4.18 11.74
N ARG A 622 20.57 3.00 11.13
CA ARG A 622 21.64 2.20 10.54
C ARG A 622 22.25 2.88 9.31
N ARG A 623 21.45 3.55 8.48
CA ARG A 623 21.96 4.35 7.36
C ARG A 623 22.86 5.47 7.84
N VAL A 624 22.47 6.18 8.91
CA VAL A 624 23.30 7.22 9.52
C VAL A 624 24.59 6.65 10.11
N GLU A 625 24.55 5.47 10.75
CA GLU A 625 25.75 4.77 11.20
C GLU A 625 26.72 4.44 10.04
N VAL A 626 26.17 3.95 8.92
CA VAL A 626 26.93 3.63 7.69
C VAL A 626 27.51 4.89 7.06
N TYR A 627 26.72 5.96 6.94
CA TYR A 627 27.13 7.26 6.40
C TYR A 627 28.27 7.87 7.21
N ARG A 628 28.14 7.88 8.54
CA ARG A 628 29.20 8.37 9.45
C ARG A 628 30.46 7.49 9.41
N SER A 629 30.29 6.17 9.35
CA SER A 629 31.45 5.25 9.34
C SER A 629 32.21 5.28 8.02
N SER A 630 31.53 5.62 6.92
CA SER A 630 32.13 5.84 5.61
C SER A 630 32.88 7.17 5.50
N HIS A 631 32.47 8.19 6.26
CA HIS A 631 33.08 9.53 6.28
C HIS A 631 33.69 9.87 7.65
N SER A 632 34.97 9.56 7.85
CA SER A 632 35.67 9.79 9.14
C SER A 632 35.93 11.25 9.48
N ASP A 633 35.90 12.10 8.46
CA ASP A 633 36.15 13.54 8.43
C ASP A 633 34.89 14.39 8.73
N ARG A 634 33.70 13.80 8.66
CA ARG A 634 32.43 14.48 8.96
C ARG A 634 32.03 14.29 10.43
N SER A 635 31.73 15.39 11.12
CA SER A 635 31.05 15.36 12.42
C SER A 635 29.55 15.47 12.22
N VAL A 636 28.81 14.42 12.62
CA VAL A 636 27.35 14.36 12.57
C VAL A 636 26.81 14.13 13.97
N ARG A 637 25.90 15.00 14.42
CA ARG A 637 25.14 14.86 15.67
C ARG A 637 23.71 14.44 15.34
N VAL A 638 23.23 13.42 16.04
CA VAL A 638 21.90 12.83 15.78
C VAL A 638 21.03 12.98 17.02
N TYR A 639 19.87 13.59 16.85
CA TYR A 639 18.84 13.70 17.88
C TYR A 639 17.70 12.73 17.56
N PHE A 640 17.30 11.93 18.54
CA PHE A 640 16.29 10.89 18.39
C PHE A 640 15.10 11.21 19.31
N LEU A 641 13.97 11.61 18.73
CA LEU A 641 12.76 11.97 19.47
C LEU A 641 11.76 10.82 19.45
N TYR A 642 11.24 10.46 20.61
CA TYR A 642 10.15 9.49 20.73
C TYR A 642 9.23 9.83 21.90
N TYR A 643 7.96 9.44 21.80
CA TYR A 643 7.05 9.53 22.93
C TYR A 643 7.28 8.36 23.90
N GLY A 644 7.62 8.65 25.15
CA GLY A 644 7.77 7.63 26.20
C GLY A 644 6.44 7.00 26.60
N ASN A 645 6.43 5.69 26.90
CA ASN A 645 5.24 4.91 27.25
C ASN A 645 4.11 5.01 26.21
N SER A 646 4.48 5.18 24.93
CA SER A 646 3.54 5.35 23.83
C SER A 646 3.51 4.16 22.89
N VAL A 647 2.50 4.13 22.02
CA VAL A 647 2.43 3.17 20.91
C VAL A 647 3.60 3.32 19.94
N GLU A 648 4.18 4.52 19.81
CA GLU A 648 5.34 4.79 18.93
C GLU A 648 6.57 3.99 19.39
N GLU A 649 6.90 4.10 20.67
CA GLU A 649 8.02 3.39 21.30
C GLU A 649 7.83 1.88 21.22
N GLN A 650 6.65 1.39 21.59
CA GLN A 650 6.33 -0.04 21.54
C GLN A 650 6.42 -0.59 20.11
N ARG A 651 5.97 0.17 19.10
CA ARG A 651 6.10 -0.21 17.68
C ARG A 651 7.57 -0.32 17.27
N TYR A 652 8.39 0.68 17.63
CA TYR A 652 9.82 0.68 17.34
C TYR A 652 10.53 -0.53 17.99
N LEU A 653 10.34 -0.73 19.30
CA LEU A 653 10.96 -1.84 20.04
C LEU A 653 10.51 -3.21 19.50
N SER A 654 9.23 -3.35 19.15
CA SER A 654 8.70 -4.61 18.64
C SER A 654 9.22 -4.92 17.23
N SER A 655 9.43 -3.90 16.39
CA SER A 655 10.06 -4.05 15.07
C SER A 655 11.50 -4.59 15.21
N VAL A 656 12.31 -3.96 16.08
CA VAL A 656 13.69 -4.37 16.35
C VAL A 656 13.76 -5.79 16.93
N ARG A 657 12.87 -6.13 17.87
CA ARG A 657 12.77 -7.48 18.43
C ARG A 657 12.42 -8.52 17.37
N ARG A 658 11.45 -8.23 16.51
CA ARG A 658 11.01 -9.13 15.45
C ARG A 658 12.12 -9.42 14.44
N GLU A 659 12.86 -8.39 14.03
CA GLU A 659 13.99 -8.56 13.13
C GLU A 659 15.11 -9.40 13.78
N LYS A 660 15.43 -9.12 15.06
CA LYS A 660 16.41 -9.91 15.83
C LYS A 660 15.99 -11.38 15.93
N ASP A 661 14.73 -11.63 16.23
CA ASP A 661 14.18 -12.99 16.34
C ASP A 661 14.18 -13.69 14.97
N ALA A 662 13.90 -12.96 13.89
CA ALA A 662 13.96 -13.47 12.53
C ALA A 662 15.37 -13.94 12.16
N PHE A 663 16.38 -13.08 12.32
CA PHE A 663 17.76 -13.48 12.08
C PHE A 663 18.22 -14.62 12.99
N THR A 664 17.80 -14.63 14.26
CA THR A 664 18.14 -15.71 15.19
C THR A 664 17.55 -17.05 14.73
N LYS A 665 16.30 -17.07 14.25
CA LYS A 665 15.67 -18.25 13.67
C LYS A 665 16.39 -18.71 12.40
N LEU A 666 16.71 -17.79 11.49
CA LEU A 666 17.44 -18.10 10.24
C LEU A 666 18.85 -18.64 10.50
N ILE A 667 19.56 -18.12 11.51
CA ILE A 667 20.88 -18.62 11.90
C ILE A 667 20.77 -20.04 12.46
N LYS A 668 19.76 -20.31 13.30
CA LYS A 668 19.49 -21.66 13.82
C LYS A 668 19.15 -22.64 12.71
N GLU A 669 18.30 -22.25 11.76
CA GLU A 669 17.94 -23.06 10.59
C GLU A 669 19.18 -23.32 9.72
N ARG A 670 19.98 -22.30 9.40
CA ARG A 670 21.25 -22.47 8.67
C ARG A 670 22.18 -23.45 9.38
N GLY A 671 22.23 -23.43 10.72
CA GLY A 671 23.01 -24.36 11.52
C GLY A 671 22.50 -25.80 11.44
N SER A 672 21.18 -26.01 11.33
CA SER A 672 20.58 -27.34 11.16
C SER A 672 20.54 -27.82 9.70
N MET A 673 20.81 -26.97 8.72
CA MET A 673 20.84 -27.30 7.28
C MET A 673 22.08 -28.12 6.86
N ALA A 674 22.98 -28.45 7.78
CA ALA A 674 24.03 -29.42 7.50
C ALA A 674 23.46 -30.85 7.47
N VAL A 675 23.71 -31.58 6.37
CA VAL A 675 23.51 -33.05 6.19
C VAL A 675 22.18 -33.53 5.55
N THR A 676 21.65 -32.86 4.52
CA THR A 676 20.66 -33.54 3.60
C THR A 676 20.86 -33.32 2.11
N LEU A 677 21.80 -32.47 1.68
CA LEU A 677 22.10 -32.28 0.25
C LEU A 677 23.21 -33.20 -0.30
N ALA A 678 23.81 -34.03 0.55
CA ALA A 678 24.95 -34.87 0.17
C ALA A 678 24.56 -36.24 -0.44
N ASP A 679 23.31 -36.69 -0.30
CA ASP A 679 22.88 -38.04 -0.73
C ASP A 679 21.81 -38.02 -1.82
N ALA A 680 22.02 -37.24 -2.87
CA ALA A 680 21.31 -37.45 -4.13
C ALA A 680 22.16 -37.00 -5.32
N ASN A 681 22.69 -37.95 -6.07
CA ASN A 681 23.10 -37.79 -7.49
C ASN A 681 21.89 -37.46 -8.40
N VAL A 682 20.85 -36.82 -7.86
CA VAL A 682 19.61 -36.44 -8.56
C VAL A 682 19.76 -34.97 -8.89
N ASP A 683 19.64 -34.64 -10.19
CA ASP A 683 19.62 -33.26 -10.64
C ASP A 683 18.62 -32.46 -9.79
N PRO A 684 18.98 -31.29 -9.21
CA PRO A 684 18.05 -30.43 -8.48
C PRO A 684 16.72 -30.21 -9.23
N GLU A 685 16.76 -30.29 -10.55
CA GLU A 685 15.62 -30.26 -11.47
C GLU A 685 14.71 -31.48 -11.33
N GLU A 686 15.27 -32.70 -11.29
CA GLU A 686 14.50 -33.92 -11.01
C GLU A 686 13.95 -33.94 -9.58
N ALA A 687 14.69 -33.43 -8.60
CA ALA A 687 14.21 -33.36 -7.22
C ALA A 687 12.98 -32.44 -7.08
N PHE A 688 13.00 -31.27 -7.73
CA PHE A 688 11.85 -30.36 -7.77
C PHE A 688 10.68 -30.96 -8.58
N LEU A 689 10.94 -31.50 -9.77
CA LEU A 689 9.92 -32.17 -10.59
C LEU A 689 9.28 -33.36 -9.86
N ARG A 690 10.02 -34.10 -9.02
CA ARG A 690 9.49 -35.14 -8.12
C ARG A 690 8.69 -34.58 -6.94
N THR A 691 9.06 -33.39 -6.44
CA THR A 691 8.32 -32.72 -5.36
C THR A 691 6.96 -32.21 -5.84
N VAL A 692 6.90 -31.73 -7.10
CA VAL A 692 5.65 -31.28 -7.75
C VAL A 692 4.86 -32.45 -8.33
N ASN A 693 5.53 -33.51 -8.80
CA ASN A 693 4.91 -34.78 -9.23
C ASN A 693 5.08 -35.87 -8.17
N THR A 694 4.32 -35.77 -7.08
CA THR A 694 4.30 -36.77 -5.99
C THR A 694 3.88 -38.19 -6.46
N ARG A 695 3.35 -38.33 -7.68
CA ARG A 695 2.80 -39.59 -8.23
C ARG A 695 3.78 -40.43 -9.07
N ILE A 696 4.99 -39.94 -9.36
CA ILE A 696 5.99 -40.66 -10.18
C ILE A 696 6.84 -41.66 -9.33
N ALA A 697 6.66 -41.69 -8.01
CA ALA A 697 7.26 -42.72 -7.15
C ALA A 697 6.78 -44.17 -7.46
N GLY A 698 5.77 -44.34 -8.33
CA GLY A 698 5.18 -45.61 -8.73
C GLY A 698 5.55 -46.13 -10.13
N GLY A 699 6.69 -45.74 -10.72
CA GLY A 699 7.28 -46.48 -11.85
C GLY A 699 6.54 -46.45 -13.20
N GLY A 700 5.58 -45.54 -13.41
CA GLY A 700 4.91 -45.35 -14.70
C GLY A 700 5.66 -44.33 -15.57
N ARG A 701 6.50 -44.79 -16.50
CA ARG A 701 6.92 -43.95 -17.64
C ARG A 701 5.69 -43.71 -18.52
N LEU A 702 5.22 -42.46 -18.60
CA LEU A 702 4.24 -42.04 -19.60
C LEU A 702 4.79 -42.44 -20.98
N ALA A 703 3.93 -43.09 -21.77
CA ALA A 703 4.25 -43.50 -23.13
C ALA A 703 4.69 -42.26 -23.93
N ALA A 704 5.88 -42.36 -24.53
CA ALA A 704 6.47 -41.31 -25.32
C ALA A 704 5.61 -41.00 -26.56
N THR A 705 4.80 -39.94 -26.49
CA THR A 705 4.48 -39.13 -27.67
C THR A 705 5.76 -38.38 -28.07
N ALA A 706 6.04 -38.28 -29.38
CA ALA A 706 7.31 -37.76 -29.89
C ALA A 706 7.57 -36.26 -29.60
N ALA A 707 6.56 -35.51 -29.15
CA ALA A 707 6.64 -34.10 -28.76
C ALA A 707 5.89 -33.84 -27.44
N PRO A 708 6.38 -32.91 -26.59
CA PRO A 708 5.70 -32.51 -25.37
C PRO A 708 4.39 -31.76 -25.71
N PRO A 709 3.32 -31.95 -24.91
CA PRO A 709 2.02 -31.30 -25.14
C PRO A 709 2.13 -29.77 -25.05
N ARG A 710 1.55 -29.03 -26.01
CA ARG A 710 1.64 -27.56 -26.10
C ARG A 710 0.37 -26.82 -25.67
N VAL A 711 0.48 -25.82 -24.79
CA VAL A 711 -0.65 -24.97 -24.39
C VAL A 711 -0.35 -23.52 -24.77
N VAL A 712 -1.29 -22.88 -25.47
CA VAL A 712 -1.21 -21.44 -25.76
C VAL A 712 -1.86 -20.68 -24.60
N VAL A 713 -1.13 -19.74 -24.03
CA VAL A 713 -1.53 -19.00 -22.82
C VAL A 713 -1.54 -17.52 -23.10
N ASP A 714 -2.58 -16.83 -22.66
CA ASP A 714 -2.65 -15.37 -22.75
C ASP A 714 -1.53 -14.71 -21.91
N VAL A 715 -0.84 -13.71 -22.47
CA VAL A 715 0.27 -13.03 -21.78
C VAL A 715 -0.16 -12.41 -20.44
N ARG A 716 -1.43 -12.01 -20.26
CA ARG A 716 -1.98 -11.45 -19.00
C ARG A 716 -2.09 -12.48 -17.91
N GLU A 717 -2.20 -13.75 -18.28
CA GLU A 717 -2.44 -14.85 -17.37
C GLU A 717 -1.15 -15.34 -16.68
N PHE A 718 0.02 -14.90 -17.13
CA PHE A 718 1.30 -15.11 -16.42
C PHE A 718 1.37 -14.46 -15.03
N ARG A 719 0.37 -13.65 -14.66
CA ARG A 719 0.18 -13.18 -13.27
C ARG A 719 -0.27 -14.29 -12.31
N SER A 720 -0.85 -15.37 -12.84
CA SER A 720 -1.30 -16.50 -12.03
C SER A 720 -0.18 -17.54 -11.82
N SER A 721 -0.36 -18.42 -10.84
CA SER A 721 0.56 -19.51 -10.55
C SER A 721 0.47 -20.67 -11.55
N LEU A 722 -0.59 -20.74 -12.34
CA LEU A 722 -0.91 -21.89 -13.18
C LEU A 722 0.10 -22.13 -14.30
N PRO A 723 0.60 -21.12 -15.06
CA PRO A 723 1.64 -21.34 -16.06
C PRO A 723 2.91 -21.98 -15.47
N SER A 724 3.37 -21.54 -14.29
CA SER A 724 4.54 -22.14 -13.63
C SER A 724 4.35 -23.63 -13.31
N LEU A 725 3.10 -24.03 -12.99
CA LEU A 725 2.73 -25.42 -12.69
C LEU A 725 2.54 -26.28 -13.96
N LEU A 726 1.95 -25.73 -15.02
CA LEU A 726 1.83 -26.41 -16.32
C LEU A 726 3.20 -26.76 -16.89
N HIS A 727 4.14 -25.82 -16.80
CA HIS A 727 5.53 -26.06 -17.18
C HIS A 727 6.20 -27.13 -16.29
N GLY A 728 5.92 -27.10 -14.98
CA GLY A 728 6.35 -28.14 -14.04
C GLY A 728 5.84 -29.55 -14.37
N ARG A 729 4.74 -29.66 -15.13
CA ARG A 729 4.19 -30.92 -15.66
C ARG A 729 4.65 -31.25 -17.09
N SER A 730 5.76 -30.65 -17.55
CA SER A 730 6.36 -30.91 -18.87
C SER A 730 5.45 -30.53 -20.06
N MET A 731 4.52 -29.58 -19.86
CA MET A 731 3.80 -28.97 -20.98
C MET A 731 4.61 -27.80 -21.54
N GLN A 732 4.67 -27.71 -22.86
CA GLN A 732 5.25 -26.56 -23.54
C GLN A 732 4.27 -25.38 -23.49
N ILE A 733 4.68 -24.28 -22.88
CA ILE A 733 3.86 -23.07 -22.77
C ILE A 733 4.26 -22.10 -23.87
N VAL A 734 3.28 -21.66 -24.65
CA VAL A 734 3.48 -20.63 -25.68
C VAL A 734 2.72 -19.37 -25.28
N PRO A 735 3.40 -18.28 -24.89
CA PRO A 735 2.77 -17.02 -24.58
C PRO A 735 2.28 -16.34 -25.87
N CYS A 736 1.00 -15.98 -25.93
CA CYS A 736 0.40 -15.22 -27.04
C CYS A 736 -0.59 -14.20 -26.48
N GLN A 737 -0.78 -13.07 -27.16
CA GLN A 737 -1.84 -12.12 -26.79
C GLN A 737 -3.15 -12.60 -27.40
N LEU A 738 -4.03 -13.18 -26.58
CA LEU A 738 -5.30 -13.73 -27.04
C LEU A 738 -6.40 -12.68 -26.87
N THR A 739 -7.30 -12.62 -27.85
CA THR A 739 -8.51 -11.79 -27.74
C THR A 739 -9.65 -12.56 -27.07
N VAL A 740 -9.68 -13.89 -27.26
CA VAL A 740 -10.73 -14.80 -26.80
C VAL A 740 -10.11 -15.89 -25.91
N ALA A 741 -10.63 -16.01 -24.68
CA ALA A 741 -10.19 -16.94 -23.64
C ALA A 741 -8.76 -16.71 -23.09
N ASP A 742 -8.44 -17.37 -21.97
CA ASP A 742 -7.14 -17.25 -21.30
C ASP A 742 -6.18 -18.37 -21.71
N TYR A 743 -6.70 -19.56 -22.00
CA TYR A 743 -5.93 -20.74 -22.42
C TYR A 743 -6.57 -21.41 -23.63
N VAL A 744 -5.75 -21.86 -24.57
CA VAL A 744 -6.17 -22.70 -25.69
C VAL A 744 -5.43 -24.03 -25.60
N LEU A 745 -6.18 -25.11 -25.37
CA LEU A 745 -5.64 -26.46 -25.15
C LEU A 745 -5.54 -27.27 -26.44
N SER A 746 -6.48 -27.05 -27.36
CA SER A 746 -6.54 -27.64 -28.71
C SER A 746 -7.24 -26.66 -29.66
N PRO A 747 -7.24 -26.89 -30.99
CA PRO A 747 -7.96 -26.03 -31.94
C PRO A 747 -9.46 -25.84 -31.62
N ASP A 748 -10.06 -26.82 -30.93
CA ASP A 748 -11.48 -26.82 -30.58
C ASP A 748 -11.76 -26.41 -29.12
N ILE A 749 -10.76 -26.49 -28.24
CA ILE A 749 -10.92 -26.34 -26.78
C ILE A 749 -10.28 -25.03 -26.31
N CYS A 750 -11.12 -24.12 -25.80
CA CYS A 750 -10.69 -22.91 -25.10
C CYS A 750 -11.15 -22.92 -23.65
N VAL A 751 -10.38 -22.25 -22.78
CA VAL A 751 -10.66 -22.16 -21.35
C VAL A 751 -10.53 -20.71 -20.89
N GLU A 752 -11.57 -20.19 -20.27
CA GLU A 752 -11.54 -18.95 -19.47
C GLU A 752 -11.38 -19.34 -18.00
N ARG A 753 -10.31 -18.85 -17.35
CA ARG A 753 -10.04 -19.12 -15.93
C ARG A 753 -10.60 -17.97 -15.10
N LYS A 754 -11.42 -18.29 -14.10
CA LYS A 754 -11.88 -17.33 -13.10
C LYS A 754 -11.52 -17.80 -11.69
N SER A 755 -10.86 -16.93 -10.94
CA SER A 755 -10.82 -17.04 -9.48
C SER A 755 -12.22 -16.73 -8.91
N ILE A 756 -12.49 -17.12 -7.66
CA ILE A 756 -13.81 -16.88 -7.04
C ILE A 756 -14.17 -15.39 -6.92
N PRO A 757 -13.28 -14.50 -6.47
CA PRO A 757 -13.57 -13.06 -6.47
C PRO A 757 -13.85 -12.53 -7.88
N ASP A 758 -13.07 -12.96 -8.88
CA ASP A 758 -13.25 -12.53 -10.27
C ASP A 758 -14.56 -13.06 -10.86
N LEU A 759 -14.99 -14.25 -10.47
CA LEU A 759 -16.28 -14.83 -10.86
C LEU A 759 -17.44 -13.97 -10.33
N ILE A 760 -17.42 -13.64 -9.03
CA ILE A 760 -18.45 -12.81 -8.40
C ILE A 760 -18.47 -11.41 -9.03
N GLY A 761 -17.29 -10.79 -9.19
CA GLY A 761 -17.15 -9.49 -9.82
C GLY A 761 -17.64 -9.48 -11.28
N SER A 762 -17.26 -10.49 -12.06
CA SER A 762 -17.65 -10.62 -13.47
C SER A 762 -19.15 -10.91 -13.68
N PHE A 763 -19.81 -11.53 -12.69
CA PHE A 763 -21.27 -11.67 -12.67
C PHE A 763 -22.00 -10.38 -12.27
N ASN A 764 -21.38 -9.52 -11.47
CA ASN A 764 -21.99 -8.27 -11.04
C ASN A 764 -21.89 -7.18 -12.12
N ASN A 765 -20.78 -7.14 -12.87
CA ASN A 765 -20.59 -6.20 -13.98
C ASN A 765 -21.04 -6.76 -15.35
N GLY A 766 -21.49 -8.02 -15.42
CA GLY A 766 -21.96 -8.66 -16.66
C GLY A 766 -20.86 -9.09 -17.64
N ARG A 767 -19.57 -8.86 -17.34
CA ARG A 767 -18.43 -9.18 -18.23
C ARG A 767 -18.38 -10.65 -18.64
N LEU A 768 -18.68 -11.56 -17.72
CA LEU A 768 -18.60 -13.01 -17.98
C LEU A 768 -19.56 -13.46 -19.09
N TYR A 769 -20.71 -12.80 -19.21
CA TYR A 769 -21.70 -13.11 -20.24
C TYR A 769 -21.13 -12.86 -21.64
N ASN A 770 -20.52 -11.69 -21.85
CA ASN A 770 -19.91 -11.31 -23.13
C ASN A 770 -18.70 -12.20 -23.46
N GLN A 771 -17.91 -12.56 -22.45
CA GLN A 771 -16.79 -13.50 -22.61
C GLN A 771 -17.29 -14.88 -23.06
N ALA A 772 -18.35 -15.41 -22.44
CA ALA A 772 -18.95 -16.67 -22.84
C ALA A 772 -19.50 -16.61 -24.27
N GLU A 773 -20.22 -15.55 -24.63
CA GLU A 773 -20.74 -15.35 -25.99
C GLU A 773 -19.62 -15.37 -27.04
N THR A 774 -18.53 -14.64 -26.78
CA THR A 774 -17.36 -14.57 -27.68
C THR A 774 -16.68 -15.94 -27.83
N MET A 775 -16.49 -16.68 -26.73
CA MET A 775 -15.90 -18.02 -26.79
C MET A 775 -16.74 -19.01 -27.61
N LEU A 776 -18.07 -18.97 -27.46
CA LEU A 776 -18.99 -19.88 -28.17
C LEU A 776 -19.04 -19.63 -29.69
N GLN A 777 -18.75 -18.40 -30.12
CA GLN A 777 -18.69 -18.02 -31.54
C GLN A 777 -17.49 -18.65 -32.24
N HIS A 778 -16.35 -18.77 -31.54
CA HIS A 778 -15.08 -19.14 -32.16
C HIS A 778 -14.61 -20.56 -31.86
N TYR A 779 -15.01 -21.16 -30.75
CA TYR A 779 -14.54 -22.49 -30.34
C TYR A 779 -15.68 -23.51 -30.22
N THR A 780 -15.38 -24.76 -30.52
CA THR A 780 -16.33 -25.88 -30.47
C THR A 780 -16.69 -26.24 -29.02
N TYR A 781 -15.69 -26.28 -28.15
CA TYR A 781 -15.82 -26.67 -26.74
C TYR A 781 -15.27 -25.57 -25.81
N PRO A 782 -16.09 -24.57 -25.46
CA PRO A 782 -15.71 -23.54 -24.51
C PRO A 782 -15.90 -24.01 -23.07
N PHE A 783 -14.84 -23.86 -22.27
CA PHE A 783 -14.84 -24.20 -20.85
C PHE A 783 -14.67 -22.95 -19.98
N LEU A 784 -15.51 -22.83 -18.96
CA LEU A 784 -15.30 -21.93 -17.84
C LEU A 784 -14.63 -22.73 -16.71
N LEU A 785 -13.37 -22.45 -16.45
CA LEU A 785 -12.63 -23.03 -15.32
C LEU A 785 -12.79 -22.13 -14.10
N ILE A 786 -13.41 -22.67 -13.06
CA ILE A 786 -13.51 -22.04 -11.74
C ILE A 786 -12.43 -22.66 -10.86
N GLU A 787 -11.42 -21.88 -10.54
CA GLU A 787 -10.26 -22.32 -9.74
C GLU A 787 -10.39 -21.84 -8.29
N PHE A 788 -10.15 -22.75 -7.36
CA PHE A 788 -10.08 -22.50 -5.93
C PHE A 788 -8.62 -22.42 -5.46
N ASP A 789 -8.37 -21.63 -4.42
CA ASP A 789 -7.07 -21.64 -3.76
C ASP A 789 -6.94 -22.90 -2.90
N GLN A 790 -5.76 -23.53 -2.90
CA GLN A 790 -5.48 -24.78 -2.19
C GLN A 790 -5.83 -24.73 -0.68
N ASN A 791 -5.72 -23.56 -0.07
CA ASN A 791 -5.99 -23.33 1.36
C ASN A 791 -7.44 -22.86 1.62
N LYS A 792 -8.23 -22.63 0.57
CA LYS A 792 -9.64 -22.19 0.65
C LYS A 792 -10.55 -23.41 0.62
N SER A 793 -11.18 -23.71 1.74
CA SER A 793 -12.27 -24.69 1.75
C SER A 793 -13.54 -24.03 1.22
N PHE A 794 -14.08 -24.54 0.12
CA PHE A 794 -15.32 -24.05 -0.46
C PHE A 794 -16.45 -25.08 -0.33
N THR A 795 -17.62 -24.56 0.02
CA THR A 795 -18.93 -25.21 -0.09
C THR A 795 -19.86 -24.16 -0.70
N LEU A 796 -20.62 -24.54 -1.72
CA LEU A 796 -21.62 -23.65 -2.34
C LEU A 796 -22.71 -23.22 -1.34
N ASP A 797 -22.89 -23.98 -0.26
CA ASP A 797 -23.76 -23.67 0.86
C ASP A 797 -22.94 -23.18 2.06
N PRO A 798 -23.40 -22.13 2.78
CA PRO A 798 -23.07 -21.99 4.19
C PRO A 798 -23.71 -23.19 4.90
N PHE A 799 -22.91 -24.01 5.61
CA PHE A 799 -23.46 -24.88 6.66
C PHE A 799 -24.00 -23.98 7.78
N ALA A 800 -25.18 -23.42 7.57
CA ALA A 800 -26.01 -22.81 8.59
C ALA A 800 -27.25 -23.69 8.73
N ASP A 801 -27.17 -24.59 9.71
CA ASP A 801 -28.27 -25.24 10.41
C ASP A 801 -29.32 -26.02 9.59
N LEU A 802 -29.05 -27.31 9.36
CA LEU A 802 -30.11 -28.32 9.34
C LEU A 802 -30.67 -28.61 10.75
N SER A 803 -30.18 -27.90 11.78
CA SER A 803 -30.54 -28.05 13.19
C SER A 803 -30.84 -26.68 13.80
N GLY A 804 -32.03 -26.14 13.53
CA GLY A 804 -32.63 -25.08 14.35
C GLY A 804 -33.06 -23.82 13.60
N THR A 805 -34.38 -23.68 13.43
CA THR A 805 -35.10 -22.40 13.22
C THR A 805 -34.55 -21.42 12.18
N LEU A 806 -35.09 -21.49 10.96
CA LEU A 806 -35.37 -20.38 10.04
C LEU A 806 -34.46 -19.15 10.17
N LYS A 807 -33.18 -19.29 9.83
CA LYS A 807 -32.39 -18.17 9.30
C LYS A 807 -32.22 -18.43 7.81
N ALA A 808 -32.78 -17.55 6.98
CA ALA A 808 -32.56 -17.61 5.55
C ALA A 808 -31.05 -17.48 5.27
N PRO A 809 -30.45 -18.35 4.44
CA PRO A 809 -29.08 -18.15 3.98
C PRO A 809 -28.99 -16.80 3.22
N ASP A 810 -27.85 -16.13 3.34
CA ASP A 810 -27.60 -14.81 2.74
C ASP A 810 -28.03 -14.76 1.27
N ALA A 811 -28.69 -13.66 0.89
CA ALA A 811 -29.26 -13.46 -0.45
C ALA A 811 -28.20 -13.52 -1.57
N GLU A 812 -26.94 -13.24 -1.25
CA GLU A 812 -25.82 -13.20 -2.20
C GLU A 812 -25.35 -14.59 -2.66
N THR A 813 -25.31 -15.60 -1.78
CA THR A 813 -24.83 -16.95 -2.14
C THR A 813 -25.87 -17.71 -2.97
N ARG A 814 -27.16 -17.50 -2.68
CA ARG A 814 -28.27 -17.93 -3.57
C ARG A 814 -28.20 -17.22 -4.93
N SER A 815 -27.74 -15.97 -4.97
CA SER A 815 -27.57 -15.21 -6.20
C SER A 815 -26.49 -15.81 -7.11
N LEU A 816 -25.33 -16.21 -6.60
CA LEU A 816 -24.27 -16.80 -7.43
C LEU A 816 -24.68 -18.13 -8.08
N GLN A 817 -25.26 -19.05 -7.30
CA GLN A 817 -25.75 -20.33 -7.82
C GLN A 817 -26.82 -20.10 -8.90
N THR A 818 -27.78 -19.19 -8.64
CA THR A 818 -28.84 -18.86 -9.60
C THR A 818 -28.26 -18.23 -10.88
N LYS A 819 -27.28 -17.33 -10.76
CA LYS A 819 -26.60 -16.71 -11.90
C LYS A 819 -25.80 -17.72 -12.72
N LEU A 820 -25.13 -18.67 -12.09
CA LEU A 820 -24.44 -19.77 -12.77
C LEU A 820 -25.44 -20.65 -13.54
N VAL A 821 -26.55 -21.03 -12.90
CA VAL A 821 -27.62 -21.79 -13.57
C VAL A 821 -28.17 -21.03 -14.77
N LEU A 822 -28.48 -19.75 -14.61
CA LEU A 822 -28.98 -18.90 -15.70
C LEU A 822 -27.99 -18.84 -16.88
N LEU A 823 -26.70 -18.73 -16.59
CA LEU A 823 -25.65 -18.70 -17.59
C LEU A 823 -25.56 -20.04 -18.35
N THR A 824 -25.63 -21.18 -17.65
CA THR A 824 -25.62 -22.51 -18.30
C THR A 824 -26.88 -22.80 -19.11
N ILE A 825 -28.03 -22.29 -18.70
CA ILE A 825 -29.29 -22.38 -19.47
C ILE A 825 -29.16 -21.57 -20.76
N ARG A 826 -28.58 -20.37 -20.68
CA ARG A 826 -28.40 -19.50 -21.84
C ARG A 826 -27.38 -20.05 -22.83
N PHE A 827 -26.28 -20.60 -22.34
CA PHE A 827 -25.16 -21.11 -23.14
C PHE A 827 -24.98 -22.62 -22.95
N PRO A 828 -25.81 -23.47 -23.59
CA PRO A 828 -25.82 -24.93 -23.35
C PRO A 828 -24.52 -25.65 -23.78
N ARG A 829 -23.75 -25.04 -24.68
CA ARG A 829 -22.43 -25.54 -25.11
C ARG A 829 -21.31 -25.22 -24.12
N LEU A 830 -21.48 -24.21 -23.27
CA LEU A 830 -20.48 -23.86 -22.25
C LEU A 830 -20.43 -24.95 -21.18
N LYS A 831 -19.23 -25.44 -20.90
CA LYS A 831 -18.98 -26.43 -19.84
C LYS A 831 -18.25 -25.77 -18.68
N ILE A 832 -18.55 -26.18 -17.45
CA ILE A 832 -17.91 -25.63 -16.25
C ILE A 832 -17.00 -26.70 -15.66
N ILE A 833 -15.75 -26.34 -15.40
CA ILE A 833 -14.77 -27.16 -14.70
C ILE A 833 -14.53 -26.55 -13.33
N TRP A 834 -14.53 -27.39 -12.30
CA TRP A 834 -14.22 -26.99 -10.93
C TRP A 834 -12.87 -27.59 -10.54
N ALA A 835 -11.91 -26.75 -10.18
CA ALA A 835 -10.58 -27.18 -9.77
C ALA A 835 -10.28 -26.69 -8.34
N SER A 836 -10.13 -27.62 -7.40
CA SER A 836 -9.87 -27.40 -5.96
C SER A 836 -8.53 -26.71 -5.68
N SER A 837 -7.60 -26.71 -6.63
CA SER A 837 -6.31 -26.03 -6.53
C SER A 837 -5.71 -25.81 -7.92
N PRO A 838 -4.77 -24.86 -8.07
CA PRO A 838 -3.99 -24.71 -9.31
C PRO A 838 -3.23 -25.99 -9.70
N TYR A 839 -2.83 -26.79 -8.70
CA TYR A 839 -2.22 -28.11 -8.93
C TYR A 839 -3.19 -29.09 -9.59
N GLN A 840 -4.46 -29.09 -9.19
CA GLN A 840 -5.50 -29.90 -9.82
C GLN A 840 -5.84 -29.36 -11.21
N THR A 841 -5.89 -28.04 -11.39
CA THR A 841 -6.12 -27.45 -12.72
C THR A 841 -5.10 -27.96 -13.74
N ALA A 842 -3.82 -27.96 -13.38
CA ALA A 842 -2.77 -28.46 -14.27
C ALA A 842 -2.85 -29.98 -14.53
N GLU A 843 -3.39 -30.78 -13.60
CA GLU A 843 -3.71 -32.20 -13.85
C GLU A 843 -4.90 -32.34 -14.82
N ILE A 844 -5.95 -31.54 -14.63
CA ILE A 844 -7.12 -31.53 -15.54
C ILE A 844 -6.70 -31.14 -16.96
N PHE A 845 -5.83 -30.14 -17.12
CA PHE A 845 -5.32 -29.74 -18.44
C PHE A 845 -4.53 -30.88 -19.10
N GLU A 846 -3.77 -31.64 -18.32
CA GLU A 846 -3.05 -32.81 -18.82
C GLU A 846 -4.02 -33.88 -19.34
N GLU A 847 -5.10 -34.14 -18.60
CA GLU A 847 -6.12 -35.10 -18.97
C GLU A 847 -6.95 -34.66 -20.18
N LEU A 848 -7.40 -33.40 -20.22
CA LEU A 848 -8.17 -32.86 -21.33
C LEU A 848 -7.39 -32.86 -22.65
N LYS A 849 -6.06 -32.78 -22.56
CA LYS A 849 -5.18 -32.75 -23.71
C LYS A 849 -4.83 -34.14 -24.25
N LYS A 850 -5.11 -35.22 -23.50
CA LYS A 850 -4.88 -36.59 -23.99
C LYS A 850 -5.70 -36.83 -25.25
N GLN A 851 -5.04 -37.34 -26.30
CA GLN A 851 -5.65 -37.67 -27.59
C GLN A 851 -6.27 -36.48 -28.34
N GLN A 852 -5.94 -35.24 -27.97
CA GLN A 852 -6.35 -34.03 -28.69
C GLN A 852 -5.26 -33.56 -29.67
N GLU A 853 -5.64 -32.81 -30.69
CA GLU A 853 -4.70 -32.15 -31.58
C GLU A 853 -4.01 -30.96 -30.90
N GLU A 854 -2.78 -30.66 -31.33
CA GLU A 854 -2.03 -29.53 -30.80
C GLU A 854 -2.54 -28.19 -31.37
N PRO A 855 -2.75 -27.16 -30.52
CA PRO A 855 -3.24 -25.86 -30.96
C PRO A 855 -2.18 -25.13 -31.78
N ASP A 856 -2.61 -24.39 -32.81
CA ASP A 856 -1.73 -23.53 -33.61
C ASP A 856 -1.73 -22.09 -33.06
N PRO A 857 -0.58 -21.57 -32.57
CA PRO A 857 -0.50 -20.23 -31.98
C PRO A 857 -0.94 -19.11 -32.92
N TYR A 858 -0.62 -19.20 -34.22
CA TYR A 858 -0.95 -18.14 -35.18
C TYR A 858 -2.45 -18.01 -35.39
N LYS A 859 -3.17 -19.14 -35.48
CA LYS A 859 -4.63 -19.15 -35.60
C LYS A 859 -5.28 -18.65 -34.32
N ALA A 860 -4.76 -19.02 -33.15
CA ALA A 860 -5.31 -18.60 -31.86
C ALA A 860 -5.30 -17.07 -31.66
N VAL A 861 -4.26 -16.38 -32.15
CA VAL A 861 -4.15 -14.91 -32.09
C VAL A 861 -5.10 -14.22 -33.08
N GLN A 862 -5.28 -14.79 -34.28
CA GLN A 862 -6.14 -14.21 -35.32
C GLN A 862 -7.63 -14.33 -34.99
N ILE A 863 -8.01 -15.36 -34.24
CA ILE A 863 -9.39 -15.56 -33.78
C ILE A 863 -9.80 -14.36 -32.91
N GLY A 864 -10.96 -13.75 -33.22
CA GLY A 864 -11.53 -12.63 -32.47
C GLY A 864 -11.03 -11.22 -32.86
N LEU A 865 -10.13 -11.10 -33.83
CA LEU A 865 -9.78 -9.82 -34.45
C LEU A 865 -10.69 -9.54 -35.66
N ALA A 866 -11.20 -8.30 -35.79
CA ALA A 866 -11.90 -7.88 -37.01
C ALA A 866 -10.90 -7.77 -38.18
N ALA A 867 -11.35 -8.06 -39.39
CA ALA A 867 -10.49 -7.98 -40.57
C ALA A 867 -10.01 -6.53 -40.80
N GLY A 868 -8.74 -6.26 -40.50
CA GLY A 868 -8.09 -4.96 -40.72
C GLY A 868 -7.86 -4.10 -39.47
N GLU A 869 -8.18 -4.58 -38.25
CA GLU A 869 -7.76 -3.89 -37.02
C GLU A 869 -6.33 -4.31 -36.64
N ASP A 870 -5.42 -3.33 -36.54
CA ASP A 870 -4.07 -3.57 -36.04
C ASP A 870 -4.09 -3.75 -34.51
N PRO A 871 -3.44 -4.80 -33.96
CA PRO A 871 -3.33 -5.00 -32.51
C PRO A 871 -2.66 -3.82 -31.78
N GLU A 872 -1.88 -3.01 -32.51
CA GLU A 872 -1.04 -1.94 -31.99
C GLU A 872 -1.78 -0.60 -31.79
N GLU A 873 -2.98 -0.40 -32.35
CA GLU A 873 -3.75 0.87 -32.22
C GLU A 873 -4.40 1.07 -30.84
N ARG A 874 -4.17 0.16 -29.88
CA ARG A 874 -4.72 0.22 -28.51
C ARG A 874 -3.86 1.01 -27.52
N THR A 875 -3.02 1.93 -27.98
CA THR A 875 -2.13 2.77 -27.14
C THR A 875 -2.84 3.97 -26.50
N PHE A 876 -4.11 3.84 -26.12
CA PHE A 876 -4.77 4.85 -25.29
C PHE A 876 -4.78 4.39 -23.83
N ASN A 877 -4.56 5.34 -22.92
CA ASN A 877 -4.61 5.07 -21.48
C ASN A 877 -6.03 4.62 -21.08
N THR A 878 -6.17 3.39 -20.56
CA THR A 878 -7.48 2.79 -20.24
C THR A 878 -8.15 3.45 -19.04
N GLY A 879 -7.38 4.01 -18.11
CA GLY A 879 -7.91 4.63 -16.88
C GLY A 879 -8.87 5.79 -17.16
N PRO A 880 -8.44 6.84 -17.88
CA PRO A 880 -9.32 7.94 -18.29
C PRO A 880 -10.54 7.48 -19.10
N GLN A 881 -10.40 6.46 -19.95
CA GLN A 881 -11.50 5.95 -20.75
C GLN A 881 -12.59 5.27 -19.90
N GLU A 882 -12.19 4.46 -18.93
CA GLU A 882 -13.10 3.83 -17.98
C GLU A 882 -13.82 4.87 -17.12
N LEU A 883 -13.10 5.90 -16.66
CA LEU A 883 -13.70 7.02 -15.92
C LEU A 883 -14.76 7.74 -16.76
N LEU A 884 -14.45 8.08 -18.01
CA LEU A 884 -15.40 8.75 -18.91
C LEU A 884 -16.62 7.88 -19.22
N ARG A 885 -16.47 6.55 -19.36
CA ARG A 885 -17.61 5.62 -19.56
C ARG A 885 -18.53 5.53 -18.36
N ALA A 886 -18.04 5.80 -17.16
CA ALA A 886 -18.86 5.84 -15.95
C ALA A 886 -19.72 7.12 -15.86
N ILE A 887 -19.43 8.15 -16.66
CA ILE A 887 -20.16 9.42 -16.64
C ILE A 887 -21.52 9.28 -17.34
N PRO A 888 -22.61 9.74 -16.71
CA PRO A 888 -23.93 9.77 -17.35
C PRO A 888 -23.91 10.53 -18.68
N GLY A 889 -24.39 9.90 -19.75
CA GLY A 889 -24.46 10.47 -21.10
C GLY A 889 -23.35 9.98 -22.05
N VAL A 890 -22.28 9.39 -21.52
CA VAL A 890 -21.24 8.73 -22.32
C VAL A 890 -21.67 7.31 -22.67
N SER A 891 -21.63 6.97 -23.95
CA SER A 891 -22.01 5.67 -24.52
C SER A 891 -20.90 5.17 -25.43
N ASP A 892 -20.82 3.86 -25.69
CA ASP A 892 -19.75 3.29 -26.53
C ASP A 892 -19.64 3.94 -27.92
N LYS A 893 -20.74 4.50 -28.44
CA LYS A 893 -20.78 5.18 -29.73
C LYS A 893 -20.16 6.58 -29.71
N ASN A 894 -20.34 7.33 -28.63
CA ASN A 894 -19.83 8.71 -28.52
C ASN A 894 -18.48 8.77 -27.80
N ALA A 895 -18.16 7.76 -26.99
CA ALA A 895 -16.94 7.66 -26.21
C ALA A 895 -15.68 7.70 -27.09
N SER A 896 -15.66 6.95 -28.21
CA SER A 896 -14.52 6.94 -29.12
C SER A 896 -14.20 8.32 -29.69
N ARG A 897 -15.23 9.12 -30.00
CA ARG A 897 -15.05 10.48 -30.51
C ARG A 897 -14.57 11.42 -29.42
N LEU A 898 -15.10 11.27 -28.20
CA LEU A 898 -14.65 12.02 -27.04
C LEU A 898 -13.15 11.78 -26.75
N TYR A 899 -12.68 10.52 -26.86
CA TYR A 899 -11.27 10.18 -26.59
C TYR A 899 -10.29 10.76 -27.61
N LEU A 900 -10.70 10.86 -28.87
CA LEU A 900 -9.85 11.32 -29.96
C LEU A 900 -9.77 12.85 -30.00
N GLU A 901 -10.86 13.54 -29.67
CA GLU A 901 -10.98 14.99 -29.81
C GLU A 901 -10.59 15.76 -28.53
N THR A 902 -10.48 15.09 -27.38
CA THR A 902 -10.14 15.73 -26.09
C THR A 902 -8.79 15.29 -25.57
N ARG A 903 -8.04 16.20 -24.94
CA ARG A 903 -6.68 15.93 -24.44
C ARG A 903 -6.69 15.25 -23.08
N ASN A 904 -7.57 15.68 -22.18
CA ASN A 904 -7.66 15.16 -20.83
C ASN A 904 -9.09 15.25 -20.27
N VAL A 905 -9.33 14.58 -19.13
CA VAL A 905 -10.65 14.58 -18.46
C VAL A 905 -10.98 15.95 -17.88
N LEU A 906 -9.98 16.75 -17.50
CA LEU A 906 -10.16 18.11 -16.99
C LEU A 906 -10.80 19.03 -18.04
N GLU A 907 -10.42 18.88 -19.30
CA GLU A 907 -10.99 19.59 -20.43
C GLU A 907 -12.48 19.23 -20.56
N VAL A 908 -12.81 17.93 -20.58
CA VAL A 908 -14.20 17.44 -20.64
C VAL A 908 -15.05 17.98 -19.48
N ALA A 909 -14.48 18.08 -18.27
CA ALA A 909 -15.18 18.58 -17.09
C ALA A 909 -15.50 20.08 -17.17
N ASN A 910 -14.67 20.85 -17.90
CA ASN A 910 -14.81 22.30 -18.05
C ASN A 910 -15.46 22.72 -19.38
N MET A 911 -15.72 21.79 -20.30
CA MET A 911 -16.37 22.08 -21.57
C MET A 911 -17.82 22.56 -21.38
N SER A 912 -18.19 23.54 -22.19
CA SER A 912 -19.56 24.04 -22.28
C SER A 912 -20.47 23.09 -23.05
N LEU A 913 -21.79 23.28 -22.92
CA LEU A 913 -22.77 22.48 -23.64
C LEU A 913 -22.63 22.61 -25.17
N GLU A 914 -22.18 23.76 -25.66
CA GLU A 914 -21.97 24.03 -27.09
C GLU A 914 -20.77 23.27 -27.65
N GLU A 915 -19.71 23.10 -26.85
CA GLU A 915 -18.50 22.35 -27.23
C GLU A 915 -18.74 20.83 -27.16
N LEU A 916 -19.60 20.36 -26.25
CA LEU A 916 -19.96 18.94 -26.12
C LEU A 916 -21.01 18.45 -27.12
N ASP A 917 -21.86 19.34 -27.65
CA ASP A 917 -22.89 18.99 -28.64
C ASP A 917 -22.32 18.28 -29.90
N PRO A 918 -21.27 18.79 -30.58
CA PRO A 918 -20.71 18.12 -31.75
C PRO A 918 -20.04 16.77 -31.44
N LEU A 919 -19.63 16.54 -30.19
CA LEU A 919 -18.90 15.34 -29.77
C LEU A 919 -19.85 14.22 -29.33
N VAL A 920 -20.80 14.55 -28.46
CA VAL A 920 -21.62 13.57 -27.72
C VAL A 920 -23.11 13.73 -28.01
N GLY A 921 -23.53 14.87 -28.55
CA GLY A 921 -24.91 15.26 -28.78
C GLY A 921 -25.53 15.99 -27.59
N ARG A 922 -26.44 16.93 -27.87
CA ARG A 922 -27.03 17.89 -26.92
C ARG A 922 -27.62 17.28 -25.64
N GLU A 923 -28.27 16.12 -25.73
CA GLU A 923 -28.90 15.46 -24.58
C GLU A 923 -27.85 14.85 -23.64
N SER A 924 -26.92 14.08 -24.21
CA SER A 924 -25.78 13.53 -23.48
C SER A 924 -24.86 14.62 -22.92
N GLY A 925 -24.57 15.66 -23.70
CA GLY A 925 -23.79 16.82 -23.25
C GLY A 925 -24.42 17.52 -22.05
N ARG A 926 -25.76 17.66 -22.02
CA ARG A 926 -26.47 18.20 -20.84
C ARG A 926 -26.29 17.33 -19.59
N GLN A 927 -26.29 16.00 -19.73
CA GLN A 927 -26.08 15.09 -18.61
C GLN A 927 -24.65 15.19 -18.06
N ILE A 928 -23.65 15.29 -18.95
CA ILE A 928 -22.23 15.45 -18.59
C ILE A 928 -22.02 16.78 -17.86
N VAL A 929 -22.48 17.91 -18.43
CA VAL A 929 -22.36 19.22 -17.79
C VAL A 929 -23.07 19.25 -16.44
N ARG A 930 -24.30 18.71 -16.37
CA ARG A 930 -25.06 18.63 -15.11
C ARG A 930 -24.30 17.82 -14.06
N PHE A 931 -23.64 16.74 -14.44
CA PHE A 931 -22.86 15.92 -13.51
C PHE A 931 -21.69 16.71 -12.91
N PHE A 932 -20.91 17.44 -13.73
CA PHE A 932 -19.74 18.19 -13.26
C PHE A 932 -20.08 19.50 -12.55
N THR A 933 -21.21 20.13 -12.87
CA THR A 933 -21.58 21.46 -12.32
C THR A 933 -22.51 21.40 -11.11
N ARG A 934 -23.10 20.23 -10.79
CA ARG A 934 -24.02 20.09 -9.66
C ARG A 934 -23.28 20.25 -8.33
N ARG A 935 -23.64 21.27 -7.56
CA ARG A 935 -23.26 21.40 -6.15
C ARG A 935 -24.21 20.58 -5.28
N VAL A 936 -23.66 19.80 -4.36
CA VAL A 936 -24.45 19.01 -3.40
C VAL A 936 -25.01 19.97 -2.34
N GLY A 937 -26.30 20.31 -2.41
CA GLY A 937 -26.98 21.22 -1.47
C GLY A 937 -27.94 22.23 -2.11
N ASP A 938 -27.75 22.56 -3.39
CA ASP A 938 -28.57 23.54 -4.11
C ASP A 938 -29.68 22.84 -4.94
N GLU A 939 -30.67 22.20 -4.29
CA GLU A 939 -31.85 21.67 -5.01
C GLU A 939 -33.03 22.63 -5.08
N ASP A 940 -33.02 23.76 -4.36
CA ASP A 940 -34.22 24.60 -4.23
C ASP A 940 -34.27 25.85 -5.13
N ASP A 941 -33.20 26.22 -5.85
CA ASP A 941 -33.16 27.50 -6.60
C ASP A 941 -33.32 27.40 -8.13
N GLN A 942 -33.63 26.23 -8.71
CA GLN A 942 -33.80 26.09 -10.17
C GLN A 942 -35.18 25.57 -10.62
N ILE A 943 -36.21 25.75 -9.79
CA ILE A 943 -37.61 25.74 -10.25
C ILE A 943 -38.24 27.10 -9.94
N MET A 944 -37.75 28.15 -10.60
CA MET A 944 -38.54 29.33 -10.97
C MET A 944 -38.19 29.80 -12.37
#